data_AF-A0A2H0ABW3-F1
#
_entry.id   AF-A0A2H0ABW3-F1
#
_cell.length_a   1.000
_cell.length_b   1.000
_cell.length_c   1.000
_cell.angle_alpha   90.00
_cell.angle_beta   90.00
_cell.angle_gamma   90.00
#
_symmetry.space_group_name_H-M   'P 1'
#
loop_
_entity.id
_entity.type
_entity.pdbx_description
1 polymer ?
#
loop_
_entity_poly.entity_id
_entity_poly.type
_entity_poly.pdbx_seq_one_letter_code
_entity_poly.pdbx_strand_id
1 'polypeptide(L)'
;MKSGSRLERILARGEFAVTGELGPPKSGDPEVVREKARLLKGSVDAVNITDCQTAIVRMSSIGAGLIALQEGVEPVIQMTCRDRNRIGMQSDILGAAALGLKNLLCLTGDHQKFGNHPMAKGVFDMDSIQMLGMVKAMRDDQVFQCGEAIKDHAPKLFLGAAANPFAHPFEFRAARLGKKVAAGADFIQTQIIYNVEKFARFMEMVRELGLLDKVHILAGVTPPKSLGMARYMKKFVPGMEVTDEVIKRMQGAKDKEDEGINICVDIINQVRAIQGVAGVHIMAIEWEKAVPEIVSRAKLGPRPVFADDGTAPPLAAARQPGATAAVPMVLRGPIAGEQPGIPEGDDAGEHAMNERERQIALEQVRGGLEALKEALGISDKQFEALTKFTAACATLEKEPPAGVAAVTAAAPPPVKVEAKVVEKAVEPKAAEVAAKKAAAEAASKAEAEKKAAEEAARQKAATEVASKKAEAEKKATAVAASKAVPAPKEAPPAKPPAQPAVKPSPRSSAAETPAALAVETTPLAERAARVPDNSYKQVYSGAIRETVLGSKGHTLTVGGAKTLPFYLFEGEMPNRPIVAMDVLDVAPDEWPASLARHFEGVLNDPVAWARKCVTDFNMEAICLSLVSTDPNGLNRPSSEAAKKAVEVVNGVDVPVILWGCGNADKDTETLREITAMIGDKKVCLGPLSDANYRSLGATAMAFGHPMIAASPIDVNLAKQLNILLENLGVSLDTVLVDPSIGALGYGIEYSYSVMERIRLAALTQKDEKLQVPLICNLGREVWKAKETRLPTDAMIGDQERRGVLMEAITATCMLMAGGEVLIMRHPRAVALTKALISGLMG
;
A
#
# COMPACT_ATOMS: atom_id res chain seq x y z
N MET A 1 -6.88 14.65 -33.09
CA MET A 1 -7.76 13.93 -32.14
C MET A 1 -7.10 12.61 -31.78
N LYS A 2 -7.12 12.27 -30.50
CA LYS A 2 -6.48 11.10 -29.88
C LYS A 2 -7.32 9.84 -30.07
N SER A 3 -8.63 9.89 -29.83
CA SER A 3 -9.55 8.76 -30.04
C SER A 3 -10.58 9.00 -31.13
N GLY A 4 -10.88 10.27 -31.44
CA GLY A 4 -11.96 10.63 -32.35
C GLY A 4 -13.34 10.28 -31.81
N SER A 5 -13.50 10.22 -30.48
CA SER A 5 -14.81 10.04 -29.85
C SER A 5 -15.72 11.25 -30.07
N ARG A 6 -17.02 11.06 -29.87
CA ARG A 6 -17.97 12.18 -29.86
C ARG A 6 -17.61 13.24 -28.79
N LEU A 7 -17.26 12.80 -27.57
CA LEU A 7 -16.88 13.70 -26.48
C LEU A 7 -15.64 14.54 -26.81
N GLU A 8 -14.60 13.91 -27.35
CA GLU A 8 -13.38 14.62 -27.76
C GLU A 8 -13.68 15.67 -28.83
N ARG A 9 -14.52 15.33 -29.82
CA ARG A 9 -14.90 16.26 -30.90
C ARG A 9 -15.62 17.51 -30.38
N ILE A 10 -16.56 17.33 -29.45
CA ILE A 10 -17.31 18.43 -28.84
C ILE A 10 -16.35 19.37 -28.10
N LEU A 11 -15.52 18.80 -27.23
CA LEU A 11 -14.57 19.56 -26.42
C LEU A 11 -13.50 20.27 -27.28
N ALA A 12 -12.98 19.60 -28.32
CA ALA A 12 -11.98 20.17 -29.22
C ALA A 12 -12.53 21.35 -30.07
N ARG A 13 -13.84 21.41 -30.30
CA ARG A 13 -14.50 22.55 -30.97
C ARG A 13 -14.80 23.72 -30.02
N GLY A 14 -14.50 23.58 -28.73
CA GLY A 14 -14.87 24.56 -27.71
C GLY A 14 -16.37 24.60 -27.43
N GLU A 15 -17.12 23.57 -27.84
CA GLU A 15 -18.54 23.48 -27.57
C GLU A 15 -18.78 22.98 -26.14
N PHE A 16 -19.84 23.46 -25.49
CA PHE A 16 -20.11 23.13 -24.09
C PHE A 16 -20.62 21.69 -23.97
N ALA A 17 -19.78 20.79 -23.46
CA ALA A 17 -20.07 19.36 -23.39
C ALA A 17 -21.12 19.02 -22.32
N VAL A 18 -21.96 18.02 -22.62
CA VAL A 18 -22.92 17.48 -21.67
C VAL A 18 -22.70 15.97 -21.58
N THR A 19 -22.34 15.49 -20.40
CA THR A 19 -22.24 14.05 -20.13
C THR A 19 -23.29 13.62 -19.12
N GLY A 20 -23.86 12.43 -19.30
CA GLY A 20 -24.76 11.80 -18.32
C GLY A 20 -24.06 10.68 -17.57
N GLU A 21 -24.73 10.11 -16.57
CA GLU A 21 -24.29 8.90 -15.88
C GLU A 21 -25.26 7.74 -16.14
N LEU A 22 -24.71 6.55 -16.37
CA LEU A 22 -25.46 5.30 -16.49
C LEU A 22 -24.87 4.29 -15.52
N GLY A 23 -25.65 3.93 -14.50
CA GLY A 23 -25.30 2.89 -13.52
C GLY A 23 -25.64 1.49 -14.05
N PRO A 24 -24.66 0.59 -14.26
CA PRO A 24 -24.96 -0.78 -14.69
C PRO A 24 -25.82 -1.54 -13.67
N PRO A 25 -26.62 -2.54 -14.09
CA PRO A 25 -27.47 -3.29 -13.16
C PRO A 25 -26.66 -4.23 -12.25
N LYS A 26 -27.27 -4.63 -11.13
CA LYS A 26 -26.78 -5.73 -10.27
C LYS A 26 -27.25 -7.10 -10.81
N SER A 27 -27.24 -7.26 -12.12
CA SER A 27 -27.65 -8.47 -12.84
C SER A 27 -26.92 -8.52 -14.19
N GLY A 28 -27.05 -9.65 -14.88
CA GLY A 28 -26.57 -9.81 -16.26
C GLY A 28 -27.58 -9.36 -17.33
N ASP A 29 -28.65 -8.67 -16.95
CA ASP A 29 -29.72 -8.27 -17.88
C ASP A 29 -29.30 -7.03 -18.71
N PRO A 30 -29.12 -7.16 -20.03
CA PRO A 30 -28.72 -6.04 -20.89
C PRO A 30 -29.84 -5.02 -21.13
N GLU A 31 -31.12 -5.37 -20.96
CA GLU A 31 -32.23 -4.46 -21.25
C GLU A 31 -32.23 -3.24 -20.32
N VAL A 32 -31.80 -3.40 -19.06
CA VAL A 32 -31.66 -2.27 -18.12
C VAL A 32 -30.69 -1.21 -18.65
N VAL A 33 -29.59 -1.65 -19.29
CA VAL A 33 -28.62 -0.73 -19.89
C VAL A 33 -29.20 -0.09 -21.16
N ARG A 34 -29.90 -0.87 -21.99
CA ARG A 34 -30.53 -0.36 -23.22
C ARG A 34 -31.58 0.71 -22.94
N GLU A 35 -32.46 0.47 -21.98
CA GLU A 35 -33.48 1.43 -21.57
C GLU A 35 -32.85 2.74 -21.10
N LYS A 36 -31.86 2.68 -20.21
CA LYS A 36 -31.14 3.86 -19.72
C LYS A 36 -30.41 4.59 -20.85
N ALA A 37 -29.78 3.88 -21.78
CA ALA A 37 -29.14 4.49 -22.94
C ALA A 37 -30.16 5.21 -23.84
N ARG A 38 -31.31 4.60 -24.13
CA ARG A 38 -32.38 5.22 -24.93
C ARG A 38 -32.92 6.51 -24.29
N LEU A 39 -33.04 6.55 -22.97
CA LEU A 39 -33.46 7.77 -22.25
C LEU A 39 -32.45 8.92 -22.41
N LEU A 40 -31.16 8.60 -22.46
CA LEU A 40 -30.09 9.60 -22.52
C LEU A 40 -29.74 10.03 -23.95
N LYS A 41 -30.04 9.19 -24.94
CA LYS A 41 -29.75 9.43 -26.36
C LYS A 41 -30.31 10.78 -26.84
N GLY A 42 -29.47 11.57 -27.50
CA GLY A 42 -29.82 12.89 -28.01
C GLY A 42 -29.84 14.02 -26.97
N SER A 43 -29.79 13.70 -25.67
CA SER A 43 -29.70 14.70 -24.59
C SER A 43 -28.27 14.92 -24.10
N VAL A 44 -27.38 13.93 -24.30
CA VAL A 44 -25.98 13.95 -23.85
C VAL A 44 -25.03 13.62 -24.99
N ASP A 45 -23.78 14.08 -24.88
CA ASP A 45 -22.71 13.80 -25.84
C ASP A 45 -21.97 12.50 -25.54
N ALA A 46 -21.94 12.10 -24.27
CA ALA A 46 -21.45 10.81 -23.82
C ALA A 46 -22.07 10.42 -22.45
N VAL A 47 -21.99 9.14 -22.09
CA VAL A 47 -22.48 8.60 -20.81
C VAL A 47 -21.37 7.91 -20.05
N ASN A 48 -21.19 8.28 -18.78
CA ASN A 48 -20.28 7.57 -17.89
C ASN A 48 -20.90 6.22 -17.51
N ILE A 49 -20.20 5.16 -17.83
CA ILE A 49 -20.55 3.81 -17.40
C ILE A 49 -19.76 3.50 -16.14
N THR A 50 -20.45 3.52 -15.02
CA THR A 50 -19.80 3.36 -13.71
C THR A 50 -19.25 1.94 -13.49
N ASP A 51 -18.11 1.81 -12.80
CA ASP A 51 -17.44 0.53 -12.57
C ASP A 51 -17.55 0.11 -11.09
N CYS A 52 -18.54 -0.74 -10.79
CA CYS A 52 -18.84 -1.21 -9.44
C CYS A 52 -18.85 -0.06 -8.41
N GLN A 53 -19.66 0.97 -8.65
CA GLN A 53 -19.75 2.17 -7.79
C GLN A 53 -20.00 1.80 -6.34
N THR A 54 -19.39 2.54 -5.42
CA THR A 54 -19.41 2.26 -3.97
C THR A 54 -18.94 0.84 -3.63
N ALA A 55 -18.11 0.24 -4.49
CA ALA A 55 -17.63 -1.13 -4.39
C ALA A 55 -18.74 -2.20 -4.38
N ILE A 56 -19.88 -1.93 -5.02
CA ILE A 56 -20.98 -2.89 -5.15
C ILE A 56 -20.89 -3.62 -6.49
N VAL A 57 -20.91 -4.95 -6.44
CA VAL A 57 -20.88 -5.81 -7.64
C VAL A 57 -22.03 -5.47 -8.58
N ARG A 58 -21.68 -5.16 -9.83
CA ARG A 58 -22.58 -4.83 -10.95
C ARG A 58 -21.98 -5.37 -12.25
N MET A 59 -22.77 -5.34 -13.34
CA MET A 59 -22.27 -5.59 -14.69
C MET A 59 -21.04 -4.71 -14.98
N SER A 60 -20.02 -5.27 -15.62
CA SER A 60 -18.76 -4.55 -15.90
C SER A 60 -19.01 -3.31 -16.77
N SER A 61 -18.22 -2.25 -16.54
CA SER A 61 -18.33 -1.01 -17.30
C SER A 61 -18.08 -1.21 -18.79
N ILE A 62 -17.18 -2.13 -19.16
CA ILE A 62 -16.88 -2.48 -20.56
C ILE A 62 -18.09 -3.15 -21.23
N GLY A 63 -18.71 -4.13 -20.57
CA GLY A 63 -19.88 -4.83 -21.11
C GLY A 63 -21.08 -3.89 -21.27
N ALA A 64 -21.39 -3.11 -20.23
CA ALA A 64 -22.45 -2.10 -20.29
C ALA A 64 -22.13 -0.98 -21.30
N GLY A 65 -20.86 -0.59 -21.44
CA GLY A 65 -20.42 0.39 -22.43
C GLY A 65 -20.62 -0.07 -23.86
N LEU A 66 -20.34 -1.34 -24.17
CA LEU A 66 -20.63 -1.90 -25.49
C LEU A 66 -22.13 -1.90 -25.79
N ILE A 67 -22.98 -2.23 -24.82
CA ILE A 67 -24.44 -2.20 -24.99
C ILE A 67 -24.93 -0.76 -25.22
N ALA A 68 -24.42 0.22 -24.46
CA ALA A 68 -24.75 1.64 -24.66
C ALA A 68 -24.30 2.13 -26.05
N LEU A 69 -23.11 1.72 -26.51
CA LEU A 69 -22.60 2.04 -27.83
C LEU A 69 -23.49 1.47 -28.95
N GLN A 70 -24.01 0.23 -28.78
CA GLN A 70 -24.95 -0.38 -29.72
C GLN A 70 -26.29 0.36 -29.81
N GLU A 71 -26.73 0.99 -28.72
CA GLU A 71 -27.92 1.87 -28.72
C GLU A 71 -27.61 3.26 -29.31
N GLY A 72 -26.36 3.52 -29.71
CA GLY A 72 -25.92 4.76 -30.33
C GLY A 72 -25.65 5.88 -29.33
N VAL A 73 -25.23 5.54 -28.12
CA VAL A 73 -24.80 6.51 -27.09
C VAL A 73 -23.33 6.26 -26.76
N GLU A 74 -22.49 7.29 -26.92
CA GLU A 74 -21.05 7.17 -26.71
C GLU A 74 -20.73 6.91 -25.22
N PRO A 75 -20.04 5.80 -24.89
CA PRO A 75 -19.68 5.51 -23.50
C PRO A 75 -18.36 6.17 -23.09
N VAL A 76 -18.32 6.61 -21.83
CA VAL A 76 -17.11 6.85 -21.04
C VAL A 76 -17.01 5.75 -20.01
N ILE A 77 -16.27 4.68 -20.32
CA ILE A 77 -16.12 3.58 -19.38
C ILE A 77 -15.25 4.03 -18.21
N GLN A 78 -15.70 3.74 -16.99
CA GLN A 78 -14.87 3.90 -15.81
C GLN A 78 -14.04 2.63 -15.60
N MET A 79 -12.84 2.78 -15.06
CA MET A 79 -12.04 1.67 -14.58
C MET A 79 -11.48 2.03 -13.21
N THR A 80 -11.63 1.12 -12.24
CA THR A 80 -11.16 1.32 -10.87
C THR A 80 -9.93 0.47 -10.52
N CYS A 81 -8.92 1.06 -9.91
CA CYS A 81 -7.72 0.34 -9.45
C CYS A 81 -7.97 -0.57 -8.24
N ARG A 82 -9.07 -0.36 -7.50
CA ARG A 82 -9.48 -1.13 -6.32
C ARG A 82 -9.46 -2.64 -6.52
N ASP A 83 -9.92 -3.12 -7.67
CA ASP A 83 -10.24 -4.54 -7.90
C ASP A 83 -9.40 -5.19 -9.02
N ARG A 84 -8.44 -4.45 -9.61
CA ARG A 84 -7.60 -4.94 -10.71
C ARG A 84 -6.13 -4.63 -10.46
N ASN A 85 -5.24 -5.48 -10.94
CA ASN A 85 -3.80 -5.21 -11.00
C ASN A 85 -3.41 -4.69 -12.40
N ARG A 86 -2.17 -4.24 -12.60
CA ARG A 86 -1.68 -3.70 -13.87
C ARG A 86 -1.83 -4.64 -15.06
N ILE A 87 -1.80 -5.96 -14.85
CA ILE A 87 -1.98 -6.94 -15.92
C ILE A 87 -3.45 -6.92 -16.36
N GLY A 88 -4.38 -7.06 -15.39
CA GLY A 88 -5.81 -7.02 -15.64
C GLY A 88 -6.26 -5.70 -16.27
N MET A 89 -5.75 -4.56 -15.79
CA MET A 89 -6.06 -3.25 -16.36
C MET A 89 -5.63 -3.14 -17.83
N GLN A 90 -4.38 -3.47 -18.16
CA GLN A 90 -3.89 -3.39 -19.54
C GLN A 90 -4.66 -4.33 -20.48
N SER A 91 -4.96 -5.55 -20.01
CA SER A 91 -5.79 -6.52 -20.75
C SER A 91 -7.19 -5.97 -21.02
N ASP A 92 -7.87 -5.45 -20.00
CA ASP A 92 -9.22 -4.88 -20.11
C ASP A 92 -9.23 -3.64 -21.02
N ILE A 93 -8.19 -2.80 -20.96
CA ILE A 93 -8.04 -1.62 -21.82
C ILE A 93 -7.90 -2.00 -23.30
N LEU A 94 -7.07 -3.00 -23.60
CA LEU A 94 -6.94 -3.51 -24.97
C LEU A 94 -8.28 -4.09 -25.46
N GLY A 95 -8.97 -4.86 -24.62
CA GLY A 95 -10.29 -5.40 -24.93
C GLY A 95 -11.32 -4.29 -25.20
N ALA A 96 -11.37 -3.26 -24.35
CA ALA A 96 -12.25 -2.12 -24.51
C ALA A 96 -11.98 -1.36 -25.83
N ALA A 97 -10.72 -1.09 -26.13
CA ALA A 97 -10.32 -0.41 -27.36
C ALA A 97 -10.67 -1.26 -28.60
N ALA A 98 -10.46 -2.58 -28.56
CA ALA A 98 -10.83 -3.50 -29.64
C ALA A 98 -12.35 -3.54 -29.88
N LEU A 99 -13.16 -3.33 -28.84
CA LEU A 99 -14.62 -3.21 -28.94
C LEU A 99 -15.10 -1.83 -29.41
N GLY A 100 -14.18 -0.91 -29.72
CA GLY A 100 -14.50 0.43 -30.21
C GLY A 100 -14.89 1.42 -29.12
N LEU A 101 -14.61 1.13 -27.85
CA LEU A 101 -14.79 2.08 -26.76
C LEU A 101 -13.65 3.11 -26.78
N LYS A 102 -13.99 4.40 -26.82
CA LYS A 102 -13.03 5.47 -27.12
C LYS A 102 -12.72 6.41 -25.96
N ASN A 103 -13.42 6.30 -24.83
CA ASN A 103 -13.24 7.17 -23.68
C ASN A 103 -13.09 6.33 -22.41
N LEU A 104 -12.07 6.65 -21.61
CA LEU A 104 -11.76 5.95 -20.37
C LEU A 104 -11.63 6.97 -19.23
N LEU A 105 -12.37 6.78 -18.13
CA LEU A 105 -12.19 7.55 -16.91
C LEU A 105 -11.41 6.72 -15.88
N CYS A 106 -10.21 7.20 -15.54
CA CYS A 106 -9.30 6.53 -14.63
C CYS A 106 -9.60 6.87 -13.16
N LEU A 107 -9.92 5.86 -12.36
CA LEU A 107 -10.31 6.01 -10.95
C LEU A 107 -9.49 5.10 -10.03
N THR A 108 -9.14 5.57 -8.83
CA THR A 108 -8.56 4.70 -7.79
C THR A 108 -9.63 3.74 -7.26
N GLY A 109 -10.87 4.21 -7.12
CA GLY A 109 -12.01 3.43 -6.64
C GLY A 109 -12.28 3.58 -5.13
N ASP A 110 -13.55 3.42 -4.75
CA ASP A 110 -13.99 3.45 -3.35
C ASP A 110 -13.50 2.23 -2.58
N HIS A 111 -13.05 2.38 -1.34
CA HIS A 111 -12.60 1.23 -0.53
C HIS A 111 -13.68 0.13 -0.47
N GLN A 112 -13.29 -1.14 -0.65
CA GLN A 112 -14.22 -2.27 -0.78
C GLN A 112 -15.13 -2.50 0.44
N LYS A 113 -14.69 -2.02 1.62
CA LYS A 113 -15.50 -1.97 2.86
C LYS A 113 -16.82 -1.20 2.72
N PHE A 114 -16.94 -0.29 1.75
CA PHE A 114 -18.19 0.43 1.49
C PHE A 114 -19.21 -0.39 0.71
N GLY A 115 -18.76 -1.46 0.07
CA GLY A 115 -19.55 -2.27 -0.85
C GLY A 115 -20.24 -3.47 -0.21
N ASN A 116 -20.81 -4.31 -1.07
CA ASN A 116 -21.49 -5.56 -0.66
C ASN A 116 -20.53 -6.74 -0.44
N HIS A 117 -19.23 -6.55 -0.64
CA HIS A 117 -18.18 -7.55 -0.38
C HIS A 117 -17.05 -6.93 0.47
N PRO A 118 -17.32 -6.53 1.72
CA PRO A 118 -16.35 -5.82 2.55
C PRO A 118 -15.10 -6.65 2.89
N MET A 119 -15.19 -7.98 2.78
CA MET A 119 -14.10 -8.93 3.01
C MET A 119 -13.25 -9.18 1.74
N ALA A 120 -13.62 -8.62 0.59
CA ALA A 120 -12.81 -8.75 -0.62
C ALA A 120 -11.43 -8.10 -0.41
N LYS A 121 -10.40 -8.67 -1.04
CA LYS A 121 -9.07 -8.08 -1.03
C LYS A 121 -9.06 -6.88 -1.98
N GLY A 122 -8.66 -5.72 -1.46
CA GLY A 122 -8.32 -4.57 -2.30
C GLY A 122 -7.02 -4.86 -3.05
N VAL A 123 -7.01 -4.64 -4.36
CA VAL A 123 -5.84 -4.84 -5.20
C VAL A 123 -4.95 -3.61 -5.14
N PHE A 124 -5.45 -2.44 -5.57
CA PHE A 124 -4.75 -1.14 -5.48
C PHE A 124 -3.28 -1.19 -5.92
N ASP A 125 -2.96 -2.01 -6.92
CA ASP A 125 -1.59 -2.17 -7.46
C ASP A 125 -1.02 -0.86 -8.00
N MET A 126 -1.90 0.08 -8.35
CA MET A 126 -1.56 1.46 -8.69
C MET A 126 -2.73 2.39 -8.34
N ASP A 127 -2.50 3.70 -8.36
CA ASP A 127 -3.55 4.71 -8.26
C ASP A 127 -4.00 5.25 -9.64
N SER A 128 -5.05 6.08 -9.64
CA SER A 128 -5.57 6.70 -10.89
C SER A 128 -4.55 7.56 -11.65
N ILE A 129 -3.55 8.14 -10.99
CA ILE A 129 -2.54 8.98 -11.64
C ILE A 129 -1.52 8.08 -12.34
N GLN A 130 -1.10 7.01 -11.68
CA GLN A 130 -0.23 5.99 -12.28
C GLN A 130 -0.92 5.28 -13.44
N MET A 131 -2.22 4.96 -13.29
CA MET A 131 -3.00 4.35 -14.36
C MET A 131 -3.10 5.28 -15.57
N LEU A 132 -3.34 6.59 -15.39
CA LEU A 132 -3.30 7.57 -16.49
C LEU A 132 -1.96 7.53 -17.23
N GLY A 133 -0.85 7.56 -16.50
CA GLY A 133 0.48 7.50 -17.08
C GLY A 133 0.71 6.21 -17.88
N MET A 134 0.26 5.07 -17.34
CA MET A 134 0.32 3.78 -18.02
C MET A 134 -0.51 3.78 -19.31
N VAL A 135 -1.77 4.20 -19.26
CA VAL A 135 -2.63 4.19 -20.47
C VAL A 135 -2.14 5.20 -21.51
N LYS A 136 -1.63 6.36 -21.06
CA LYS A 136 -0.98 7.34 -21.93
C LYS A 136 0.21 6.71 -22.66
N ALA A 137 1.09 5.99 -21.97
CA ALA A 137 2.24 5.32 -22.59
C ALA A 137 1.80 4.22 -23.57
N MET A 138 0.76 3.45 -23.24
CA MET A 138 0.18 2.46 -24.18
C MET A 138 -0.35 3.12 -25.46
N ARG A 139 -1.00 4.28 -25.35
CA ARG A 139 -1.59 5.02 -26.47
C ARG A 139 -0.55 5.75 -27.31
N ASP A 140 0.30 6.55 -26.65
CA ASP A 140 1.18 7.54 -27.29
C ASP A 140 2.54 6.91 -27.65
N ASP A 141 3.11 6.14 -26.73
CA ASP A 141 4.46 5.57 -26.86
C ASP A 141 4.42 4.12 -27.36
N GLN A 142 3.22 3.55 -27.49
CA GLN A 142 2.96 2.19 -27.97
C GLN A 142 3.73 1.12 -27.18
N VAL A 143 3.75 1.26 -25.85
CA VAL A 143 4.40 0.29 -24.95
C VAL A 143 3.47 -0.20 -23.86
N PHE A 144 3.64 -1.46 -23.49
CA PHE A 144 3.12 -1.98 -22.24
C PHE A 144 3.88 -1.39 -21.05
N GLN A 145 3.29 -1.50 -19.86
CA GLN A 145 3.91 -1.02 -18.62
C GLN A 145 5.28 -1.65 -18.35
N CYS A 146 5.54 -2.87 -18.84
CA CYS A 146 6.83 -3.55 -18.74
C CYS A 146 7.89 -3.02 -19.73
N GLY A 147 7.54 -2.10 -20.63
CA GLY A 147 8.43 -1.55 -21.66
C GLY A 147 8.40 -2.30 -23.00
N GLU A 148 7.69 -3.44 -23.08
CA GLU A 148 7.52 -4.15 -24.35
C GLU A 148 6.68 -3.34 -25.33
N ALA A 149 7.09 -3.34 -26.60
CA ALA A 149 6.36 -2.65 -27.66
C ALA A 149 5.02 -3.34 -27.99
N ILE A 150 3.97 -2.53 -28.11
CA ILE A 150 2.69 -2.89 -28.71
C ILE A 150 2.87 -2.83 -30.21
N LYS A 151 3.13 -3.98 -30.84
CA LYS A 151 3.53 -4.09 -32.25
C LYS A 151 2.55 -3.42 -33.22
N ASP A 152 1.24 -3.62 -33.02
CA ASP A 152 0.19 -3.09 -33.86
C ASP A 152 -1.06 -2.71 -33.04
N HIS A 153 -1.86 -1.76 -33.53
CA HIS A 153 -3.16 -1.36 -32.97
C HIS A 153 -3.12 -0.88 -31.49
N ALA A 154 -2.27 0.10 -31.19
CA ALA A 154 -2.28 0.79 -29.89
C ALA A 154 -3.69 1.33 -29.53
N PRO A 155 -4.10 1.28 -28.24
CA PRO A 155 -5.44 1.69 -27.83
C PRO A 155 -5.65 3.19 -28.02
N LYS A 156 -6.62 3.57 -28.86
CA LYS A 156 -6.95 4.97 -29.13
C LYS A 156 -8.04 5.48 -28.17
N LEU A 157 -7.61 6.01 -27.03
CA LEU A 157 -8.49 6.44 -25.94
C LEU A 157 -8.34 7.93 -25.58
N PHE A 158 -9.47 8.57 -25.30
CA PHE A 158 -9.55 9.89 -24.68
C PHE A 158 -9.62 9.70 -23.16
N LEU A 159 -8.61 10.20 -22.45
CA LEU A 159 -8.35 9.84 -21.07
C LEU A 159 -8.94 10.87 -20.11
N GLY A 160 -9.76 10.40 -19.18
CA GLY A 160 -10.40 11.21 -18.18
C GLY A 160 -9.89 10.90 -16.78
N ALA A 161 -10.04 11.86 -15.87
CA ALA A 161 -9.82 11.64 -14.45
C ALA A 161 -10.87 12.32 -13.58
N ALA A 162 -11.13 11.79 -12.39
CA ALA A 162 -11.96 12.47 -11.41
C ALA A 162 -11.16 13.48 -10.56
N ALA A 163 -11.79 14.59 -10.18
CA ALA A 163 -11.29 15.54 -9.19
C ALA A 163 -12.36 15.86 -8.14
N ASN A 164 -11.97 15.95 -6.87
CA ASN A 164 -12.87 16.45 -5.82
C ASN A 164 -12.41 17.86 -5.40
N PRO A 165 -13.15 18.92 -5.78
CA PRO A 165 -12.78 20.29 -5.46
C PRO A 165 -12.96 20.63 -3.97
N PHE A 166 -13.75 19.86 -3.21
CA PHE A 166 -14.09 20.15 -1.81
C PHE A 166 -13.36 19.27 -0.79
N ALA A 167 -12.60 18.26 -1.24
CA ALA A 167 -11.87 17.39 -0.32
C ALA A 167 -10.74 18.14 0.41
N HIS A 168 -10.53 17.83 1.69
CA HIS A 168 -9.46 18.42 2.49
C HIS A 168 -8.10 17.76 2.24
N PRO A 169 -6.99 18.51 2.38
CA PRO A 169 -6.92 19.98 2.41
C PRO A 169 -7.27 20.61 1.04
N PHE A 170 -8.03 21.71 1.06
CA PHE A 170 -8.66 22.34 -0.11
C PHE A 170 -7.61 22.95 -1.05
N GLU A 171 -6.59 23.58 -0.47
CA GLU A 171 -5.50 24.30 -1.12
C GLU A 171 -4.68 23.38 -2.05
N PHE A 172 -4.65 22.09 -1.75
CA PHE A 172 -3.92 21.09 -2.54
C PHE A 172 -4.74 20.46 -3.67
N ARG A 173 -6.05 20.77 -3.78
CA ARG A 173 -6.92 20.11 -4.77
C ARG A 173 -6.53 20.46 -6.20
N ALA A 174 -6.24 21.73 -6.48
CA ALA A 174 -5.82 22.18 -7.80
C ALA A 174 -4.46 21.58 -8.19
N ALA A 175 -3.50 21.53 -7.25
CA ALA A 175 -2.21 20.88 -7.48
C ALA A 175 -2.34 19.37 -7.78
N ARG A 176 -3.25 18.67 -7.08
CA ARG A 176 -3.55 17.25 -7.36
C ARG A 176 -4.19 17.05 -8.73
N LEU A 177 -5.06 17.96 -9.17
CA LEU A 177 -5.56 17.99 -10.54
C LEU A 177 -4.41 18.17 -11.53
N GLY A 178 -3.48 19.10 -11.26
CA GLY A 178 -2.26 19.30 -12.05
C GLY A 178 -1.44 18.02 -12.23
N LYS A 179 -1.30 17.20 -11.19
CA LYS A 179 -0.64 15.87 -11.29
C LYS A 179 -1.36 14.92 -12.25
N LYS A 180 -2.70 14.93 -12.28
CA LYS A 180 -3.49 14.13 -13.24
C LYS A 180 -3.32 14.62 -14.68
N VAL A 181 -3.29 15.94 -14.88
CA VAL A 181 -3.02 16.55 -16.18
C VAL A 181 -1.62 16.17 -16.67
N ALA A 182 -0.60 16.29 -15.81
CA ALA A 182 0.76 15.90 -16.14
C ALA A 182 0.89 14.40 -16.48
N ALA A 183 0.08 13.53 -15.85
CA ALA A 183 0.03 12.12 -16.16
C ALA A 183 -0.72 11.77 -17.46
N GLY A 184 -1.37 12.74 -18.12
CA GLY A 184 -2.03 12.55 -19.41
C GLY A 184 -3.55 12.62 -19.42
N ALA A 185 -4.19 13.17 -18.37
CA ALA A 185 -5.63 13.42 -18.41
C ALA A 185 -5.97 14.48 -19.48
N ASP A 186 -6.86 14.10 -20.41
CA ASP A 186 -7.40 14.95 -21.46
C ASP A 186 -8.65 15.72 -21.00
N PHE A 187 -9.42 15.13 -20.07
CA PHE A 187 -10.54 15.77 -19.40
C PHE A 187 -10.64 15.40 -17.91
N ILE A 188 -11.31 16.26 -17.16
CA ILE A 188 -11.60 16.08 -15.74
C ILE A 188 -13.11 16.10 -15.53
N GLN A 189 -13.63 15.17 -14.73
CA GLN A 189 -14.98 15.26 -14.18
C GLN A 189 -14.89 15.53 -12.68
N THR A 190 -15.56 16.57 -12.21
CA THR A 190 -15.54 16.89 -10.79
C THR A 190 -16.58 16.09 -10.01
N GLN A 191 -16.38 15.97 -8.70
CA GLN A 191 -17.46 15.61 -7.78
C GLN A 191 -18.57 16.67 -7.78
N ILE A 192 -19.73 16.29 -7.21
CA ILE A 192 -20.97 17.09 -7.18
C ILE A 192 -20.72 18.47 -6.57
N ILE A 193 -21.12 19.53 -7.29
CA ILE A 193 -21.02 20.92 -6.89
C ILE A 193 -22.37 21.43 -6.39
N TYR A 194 -22.46 21.69 -5.09
CA TYR A 194 -23.56 22.49 -4.49
C TYR A 194 -23.07 23.84 -3.96
N ASN A 195 -21.78 23.96 -3.60
CA ASN A 195 -21.15 25.23 -3.26
C ASN A 195 -20.40 25.78 -4.49
N VAL A 196 -21.10 26.57 -5.31
CA VAL A 196 -20.54 27.14 -6.55
C VAL A 196 -19.45 28.18 -6.27
N GLU A 197 -19.59 28.99 -5.22
CA GLU A 197 -18.57 29.99 -4.84
C GLU A 197 -17.23 29.34 -4.52
N LYS A 198 -17.24 28.25 -3.75
CA LYS A 198 -16.02 27.50 -3.42
C LYS A 198 -15.46 26.76 -4.63
N PHE A 199 -16.32 26.29 -5.53
CA PHE A 199 -15.89 25.74 -6.82
C PHE A 199 -15.23 26.81 -7.70
N ALA A 200 -15.74 28.04 -7.73
CA ALA A 200 -15.10 29.15 -8.45
C ALA A 200 -13.69 29.43 -7.93
N ARG A 201 -13.49 29.44 -6.60
CA ARG A 201 -12.14 29.54 -6.00
C ARG A 201 -11.23 28.38 -6.39
N PHE A 202 -11.77 27.17 -6.46
CA PHE A 202 -11.01 26.02 -6.97
C PHE A 202 -10.56 26.24 -8.42
N MET A 203 -11.44 26.75 -9.28
CA MET A 203 -11.12 27.07 -10.68
C MET A 203 -10.10 28.22 -10.81
N GLU A 204 -10.12 29.20 -9.91
CA GLU A 204 -9.09 30.24 -9.83
C GLU A 204 -7.70 29.65 -9.54
N MET A 205 -7.59 28.73 -8.57
CA MET A 205 -6.32 28.03 -8.29
C MET A 205 -5.87 27.17 -9.48
N VAL A 206 -6.80 26.54 -10.21
CA VAL A 206 -6.47 25.79 -11.44
C VAL A 206 -5.95 26.73 -12.54
N ARG A 207 -6.51 27.94 -12.64
CA ARG A 207 -6.03 29.00 -13.55
C ARG A 207 -4.64 29.48 -13.17
N GLU A 208 -4.39 29.74 -11.89
CA GLU A 208 -3.07 30.17 -11.38
C GLU A 208 -1.96 29.16 -11.70
N LEU A 209 -2.30 27.87 -11.75
CA LEU A 209 -1.38 26.80 -12.18
C LEU A 209 -1.24 26.66 -13.70
N GLY A 210 -1.92 27.49 -14.50
CA GLY A 210 -1.87 27.46 -15.96
C GLY A 210 -2.44 26.17 -16.56
N LEU A 211 -3.49 25.61 -15.96
CA LEU A 211 -4.06 24.32 -16.37
C LEU A 211 -5.30 24.43 -17.26
N LEU A 212 -5.96 25.60 -17.34
CA LEU A 212 -7.25 25.75 -18.06
C LEU A 212 -7.16 25.40 -19.55
N ASP A 213 -6.02 25.66 -20.18
CA ASP A 213 -5.80 25.36 -21.61
C ASP A 213 -5.18 23.96 -21.84
N LYS A 214 -4.87 23.23 -20.77
CA LYS A 214 -4.20 21.92 -20.83
C LYS A 214 -5.16 20.75 -20.67
N VAL A 215 -6.36 21.00 -20.13
CA VAL A 215 -7.35 19.95 -19.85
C VAL A 215 -8.76 20.52 -19.89
N HIS A 216 -9.73 19.71 -20.33
CA HIS A 216 -11.13 20.10 -20.30
C HIS A 216 -11.78 19.76 -18.95
N ILE A 217 -12.41 20.71 -18.28
CA ILE A 217 -13.05 20.48 -16.96
C ILE A 217 -14.57 20.44 -17.11
N LEU A 218 -15.17 19.33 -16.70
CA LEU A 218 -16.61 19.11 -16.68
C LEU A 218 -17.11 19.16 -15.23
N ALA A 219 -17.95 20.15 -14.94
CA ALA A 219 -18.50 20.36 -13.61
C ALA A 219 -19.58 19.32 -13.28
N GLY A 220 -19.40 18.57 -12.19
CA GLY A 220 -20.34 17.58 -11.70
C GLY A 220 -21.58 18.21 -11.06
N VAL A 221 -22.77 17.84 -11.54
CA VAL A 221 -24.07 18.36 -11.07
C VAL A 221 -25.06 17.22 -10.83
N THR A 222 -25.88 17.35 -9.78
CA THR A 222 -26.90 16.36 -9.40
C THR A 222 -28.18 17.04 -8.95
N PRO A 223 -29.36 16.68 -9.49
CA PRO A 223 -30.63 17.14 -8.96
C PRO A 223 -30.93 16.45 -7.61
N PRO A 224 -31.09 17.18 -6.49
CA PRO A 224 -31.52 16.57 -5.24
C PRO A 224 -33.00 16.15 -5.34
N LYS A 225 -33.27 14.85 -5.43
CA LYS A 225 -34.65 14.33 -5.61
C LYS A 225 -35.56 14.56 -4.40
N SER A 226 -34.99 14.70 -3.21
CA SER A 226 -35.74 14.93 -1.97
C SER A 226 -34.93 15.69 -0.92
N LEU A 227 -35.63 16.29 0.04
CA LEU A 227 -35.00 16.91 1.21
C LEU A 227 -34.16 15.90 2.01
N GLY A 228 -34.64 14.64 2.11
CA GLY A 228 -33.91 13.57 2.77
C GLY A 228 -32.58 13.26 2.09
N MET A 229 -32.58 13.16 0.76
CA MET A 229 -31.38 12.99 -0.05
C MET A 229 -30.40 14.16 0.15
N ALA A 230 -30.88 15.40 0.09
CA ALA A 230 -30.02 16.58 0.29
C ALA A 230 -29.38 16.63 1.69
N ARG A 231 -30.15 16.30 2.75
CA ARG A 231 -29.61 16.21 4.12
C ARG A 231 -28.63 15.05 4.30
N TYR A 232 -28.88 13.91 3.67
CA TYR A 232 -27.96 12.78 3.69
C TYR A 232 -26.63 13.13 3.02
N MET A 233 -26.70 13.71 1.82
CA MET A 233 -25.54 14.21 1.08
C MET A 233 -24.72 15.20 1.90
N LYS A 234 -25.39 16.15 2.57
CA LYS A 234 -24.71 17.13 3.44
C LYS A 234 -23.94 16.51 4.60
N LYS A 235 -24.46 15.42 5.19
CA LYS A 235 -23.96 14.89 6.46
C LYS A 235 -23.03 13.68 6.31
N PHE A 236 -23.29 12.82 5.33
CA PHE A 236 -22.70 11.47 5.27
C PHE A 236 -21.82 11.22 4.06
N VAL A 237 -21.80 12.10 3.06
CA VAL A 237 -20.96 11.90 1.87
C VAL A 237 -19.67 12.72 2.01
N PRO A 238 -18.50 12.07 2.19
CA PRO A 238 -17.24 12.77 2.40
C PRO A 238 -16.84 13.63 1.19
N GLY A 239 -16.32 14.82 1.46
CA GLY A 239 -15.83 15.71 0.41
C GLY A 239 -16.92 16.27 -0.50
N MET A 240 -18.16 16.36 -0.02
CA MET A 240 -19.23 17.14 -0.63
C MET A 240 -19.70 18.23 0.33
N GLU A 241 -20.05 19.39 -0.20
CA GLU A 241 -20.49 20.54 0.59
C GLU A 241 -21.85 21.04 0.08
N VAL A 242 -22.93 20.57 0.72
CA VAL A 242 -24.30 21.02 0.42
C VAL A 242 -24.61 22.27 1.24
N THR A 243 -24.92 23.37 0.57
CA THR A 243 -25.20 24.66 1.22
C THR A 243 -26.54 24.64 1.97
N ASP A 244 -26.68 25.47 3.01
CA ASP A 244 -27.96 25.62 3.72
C ASP A 244 -29.08 26.19 2.84
N GLU A 245 -28.71 26.95 1.80
CA GLU A 245 -29.65 27.45 0.80
C GLU A 245 -30.34 26.30 0.05
N VAL A 246 -29.56 25.31 -0.42
CA VAL A 246 -30.11 24.11 -1.09
C VAL A 246 -31.07 23.38 -0.16
N ILE A 247 -30.72 23.22 1.13
CA ILE A 247 -31.60 22.59 2.13
C ILE A 247 -32.89 23.41 2.32
N LYS A 248 -32.80 24.74 2.41
CA LYS A 248 -33.95 25.62 2.62
C LYS A 248 -34.88 25.61 1.41
N ARG A 249 -34.36 25.67 0.19
CA ARG A 249 -35.13 25.54 -1.06
C ARG A 249 -35.86 24.20 -1.11
N MET A 250 -35.13 23.11 -0.86
CA MET A 250 -35.71 21.77 -0.78
C MET A 250 -36.71 21.60 0.35
N GLN A 251 -36.64 22.39 1.43
CA GLN A 251 -37.65 22.36 2.51
C GLN A 251 -38.91 23.14 2.15
N GLY A 252 -38.78 24.29 1.50
CA GLY A 252 -39.88 25.18 1.12
C GLY A 252 -40.67 24.76 -0.13
N ALA A 253 -40.11 23.94 -1.01
CA ALA A 253 -40.75 23.56 -2.26
C ALA A 253 -42.03 22.72 -2.09
N LYS A 254 -43.05 22.94 -2.92
CA LYS A 254 -44.25 22.07 -2.94
C LYS A 254 -43.96 20.76 -3.66
N ASP A 255 -43.33 20.85 -4.83
CA ASP A 255 -42.80 19.73 -5.59
C ASP A 255 -41.28 19.66 -5.39
N LYS A 256 -40.81 18.58 -4.76
CA LYS A 256 -39.39 18.41 -4.44
C LYS A 256 -38.59 17.92 -5.65
N GLU A 257 -39.22 17.17 -6.55
CA GLU A 257 -38.56 16.66 -7.75
C GLU A 257 -38.33 17.82 -8.73
N ASP A 258 -39.37 18.63 -8.96
CA ASP A 258 -39.26 19.85 -9.80
C ASP A 258 -38.23 20.84 -9.24
N GLU A 259 -38.26 21.11 -7.93
CA GLU A 259 -37.27 21.98 -7.30
C GLU A 259 -35.85 21.42 -7.41
N GLY A 260 -35.67 20.10 -7.28
CA GLY A 260 -34.39 19.45 -7.47
C GLY A 260 -33.83 19.66 -8.88
N ILE A 261 -34.68 19.60 -9.90
CA ILE A 261 -34.33 19.94 -11.28
C ILE A 261 -33.97 21.42 -11.39
N ASN A 262 -34.76 22.32 -10.81
CA ASN A 262 -34.50 23.77 -10.86
C ASN A 262 -33.15 24.12 -10.19
N ILE A 263 -32.85 23.54 -9.03
CA ILE A 263 -31.54 23.70 -8.36
C ILE A 263 -30.40 23.23 -9.27
N CYS A 264 -30.56 22.08 -9.94
CA CYS A 264 -29.55 21.56 -10.87
C CYS A 264 -29.34 22.50 -12.06
N VAL A 265 -30.43 23.02 -12.66
CA VAL A 265 -30.39 23.98 -13.77
C VAL A 265 -29.71 25.29 -13.34
N ASP A 266 -30.02 25.79 -12.15
CA ASP A 266 -29.39 27.00 -11.60
C ASP A 266 -27.87 26.81 -11.45
N ILE A 267 -27.44 25.67 -10.91
CA ILE A 267 -26.02 25.34 -10.76
C ILE A 267 -25.35 25.23 -12.13
N ILE A 268 -25.97 24.55 -13.11
CA ILE A 268 -25.47 24.45 -14.49
C ILE A 268 -25.24 25.84 -15.08
N ASN A 269 -26.19 26.76 -14.92
CA ASN A 269 -26.08 28.13 -15.42
C ASN A 269 -24.94 28.90 -14.75
N GLN A 270 -24.75 28.73 -13.44
CA GLN A 270 -23.67 29.39 -12.71
C GLN A 270 -22.29 28.83 -13.08
N VAL A 271 -22.11 27.50 -13.11
CA VAL A 271 -20.80 26.91 -13.46
C VAL A 271 -20.42 27.15 -14.91
N ARG A 272 -21.40 27.25 -15.82
CA ARG A 272 -21.17 27.62 -17.23
C ARG A 272 -20.58 29.03 -17.38
N ALA A 273 -20.83 29.93 -16.43
CA ALA A 273 -20.26 31.28 -16.43
C ALA A 273 -18.82 31.32 -15.89
N ILE A 274 -18.32 30.23 -15.29
CA ILE A 274 -16.95 30.16 -14.74
C ILE A 274 -15.97 29.82 -15.86
N GLN A 275 -14.94 30.66 -16.02
CA GLN A 275 -13.89 30.46 -17.01
C GLN A 275 -13.22 29.08 -16.86
N GLY A 276 -13.03 28.38 -17.97
CA GLY A 276 -12.37 27.07 -18.03
C GLY A 276 -13.28 25.87 -17.75
N VAL A 277 -14.56 26.09 -17.38
CA VAL A 277 -15.55 25.02 -17.37
C VAL A 277 -15.99 24.73 -18.82
N ALA A 278 -15.58 23.58 -19.33
CA ALA A 278 -15.82 23.15 -20.71
C ALA A 278 -17.14 22.39 -20.89
N GLY A 279 -17.80 22.01 -19.79
CA GLY A 279 -19.05 21.26 -19.83
C GLY A 279 -19.56 20.88 -18.45
N VAL A 280 -20.59 20.02 -18.44
CA VAL A 280 -21.17 19.46 -17.21
C VAL A 280 -21.26 17.94 -17.27
N HIS A 281 -21.17 17.32 -16.10
CA HIS A 281 -21.45 15.91 -15.88
C HIS A 281 -22.68 15.76 -14.99
N ILE A 282 -23.81 15.35 -15.58
CA ILE A 282 -25.11 15.25 -14.93
C ILE A 282 -25.25 13.84 -14.33
N MET A 283 -25.14 13.75 -13.01
CA MET A 283 -25.31 12.52 -12.24
C MET A 283 -26.72 12.48 -11.66
N ALA A 284 -27.68 11.91 -12.42
CA ALA A 284 -29.07 11.72 -11.98
C ALA A 284 -29.26 10.32 -11.37
N ILE A 285 -28.74 10.14 -10.14
CA ILE A 285 -28.64 8.85 -9.44
C ILE A 285 -29.99 8.10 -9.42
N GLU A 286 -30.08 6.98 -10.16
CA GLU A 286 -31.30 6.17 -10.36
C GLU A 286 -32.53 7.01 -10.78
N TRP A 287 -32.29 8.11 -11.50
CA TRP A 287 -33.30 9.02 -12.02
C TRP A 287 -32.91 9.58 -13.40
N GLU A 288 -32.34 8.73 -14.26
CA GLU A 288 -31.82 9.08 -15.59
C GLU A 288 -32.86 9.75 -16.49
N LYS A 289 -34.16 9.45 -16.29
CA LYS A 289 -35.28 10.09 -16.99
C LYS A 289 -35.39 11.61 -16.77
N ALA A 290 -34.76 12.16 -15.73
CA ALA A 290 -34.73 13.61 -15.49
C ALA A 290 -33.71 14.34 -16.37
N VAL A 291 -32.74 13.62 -16.95
CA VAL A 291 -31.64 14.24 -17.72
C VAL A 291 -32.15 15.01 -18.95
N PRO A 292 -33.04 14.46 -19.80
CA PRO A 292 -33.58 15.23 -20.95
C PRO A 292 -34.27 16.53 -20.53
N GLU A 293 -34.97 16.50 -19.41
CA GLU A 293 -35.66 17.68 -18.87
C GLU A 293 -34.67 18.73 -18.34
N ILE A 294 -33.65 18.30 -17.58
CA ILE A 294 -32.57 19.20 -17.11
C ILE A 294 -31.85 19.85 -18.30
N VAL A 295 -31.51 19.06 -19.33
CA VAL A 295 -30.85 19.55 -20.55
C VAL A 295 -31.73 20.55 -21.30
N SER A 296 -33.02 20.27 -21.40
CA SER A 296 -34.00 21.18 -22.02
C SER A 296 -34.13 22.49 -21.25
N ARG A 297 -34.38 22.42 -19.92
CA ARG A 297 -34.54 23.61 -19.06
C ARG A 297 -33.26 24.44 -18.96
N ALA A 298 -32.09 23.82 -18.98
CA ALA A 298 -30.78 24.48 -19.03
C ALA A 298 -30.41 25.02 -20.44
N LYS A 299 -31.28 24.84 -21.44
CA LYS A 299 -31.05 25.27 -22.84
C LYS A 299 -29.74 24.72 -23.42
N LEU A 300 -29.49 23.44 -23.13
CA LEU A 300 -28.34 22.70 -23.63
C LEU A 300 -28.69 21.83 -24.85
N GLY A 301 -29.97 21.76 -25.24
CA GLY A 301 -30.41 21.09 -26.47
C GLY A 301 -30.73 22.06 -27.62
N PRO A 302 -30.78 21.58 -28.89
CA PRO A 302 -30.37 20.24 -29.33
C PRO A 302 -28.86 20.06 -29.21
N ARG A 303 -28.42 18.80 -29.03
CA ARG A 303 -26.97 18.49 -28.99
C ARG A 303 -26.38 18.57 -30.41
N PRO A 304 -25.09 18.93 -30.55
CA PRO A 304 -24.43 19.04 -31.86
C PRO A 304 -24.42 17.71 -32.61
N VAL A 305 -24.57 17.73 -33.94
CA VAL A 305 -24.61 16.52 -34.77
C VAL A 305 -23.39 16.49 -35.69
N PHE A 306 -22.77 15.32 -35.84
CA PHE A 306 -21.67 15.05 -36.77
C PHE A 306 -22.16 14.23 -37.96
N ALA A 307 -21.50 14.37 -39.11
CA ALA A 307 -21.92 13.74 -40.37
C ALA A 307 -21.92 12.19 -40.33
N ASP A 308 -21.15 11.62 -39.40
CA ASP A 308 -21.01 10.19 -39.11
C ASP A 308 -21.86 9.71 -37.91
N ASP A 309 -22.66 10.59 -37.30
CA ASP A 309 -23.58 10.20 -36.23
C ASP A 309 -24.68 9.28 -36.80
N GLY A 310 -24.67 8.01 -36.41
CA GLY A 310 -25.60 6.98 -36.88
C GLY A 310 -24.96 5.84 -37.67
N THR A 311 -23.70 5.99 -38.10
CA THR A 311 -22.90 4.88 -38.63
C THR A 311 -22.09 4.26 -37.49
N ALA A 312 -22.75 3.58 -36.55
CA ALA A 312 -22.01 2.67 -35.68
C ALA A 312 -21.27 1.68 -36.60
N PRO A 313 -19.94 1.53 -36.49
CA PRO A 313 -19.26 0.51 -37.28
C PRO A 313 -19.94 -0.82 -36.93
N PRO A 314 -20.41 -1.61 -37.91
CA PRO A 314 -20.83 -2.96 -37.61
C PRO A 314 -19.66 -3.62 -36.89
N LEU A 315 -19.92 -4.24 -35.74
CA LEU A 315 -18.98 -5.18 -35.15
C LEU A 315 -18.54 -6.08 -36.31
N ALA A 316 -17.27 -6.02 -36.70
CA ALA A 316 -16.80 -6.63 -37.94
C ALA A 316 -17.40 -8.03 -38.03
N ALA A 317 -18.32 -8.22 -38.99
CA ALA A 317 -18.98 -9.49 -39.18
C ALA A 317 -17.85 -10.52 -39.27
N ALA A 318 -17.88 -11.51 -38.38
CA ALA A 318 -16.94 -12.61 -38.40
C ALA A 318 -16.79 -13.04 -39.86
N ARG A 319 -15.56 -12.93 -40.39
CA ARG A 319 -15.26 -13.34 -41.77
C ARG A 319 -15.90 -14.72 -41.97
N GLN A 320 -16.81 -14.82 -42.94
CA GLN A 320 -17.43 -16.09 -43.28
C GLN A 320 -16.34 -17.11 -43.63
N PRO A 321 -16.49 -18.38 -43.22
CA PRO A 321 -15.57 -19.43 -43.61
C PRO A 321 -15.85 -19.81 -45.07
N GLY A 322 -14.97 -19.46 -46.00
CA GLY A 322 -15.19 -19.77 -47.40
C GLY A 322 -14.09 -19.30 -48.35
N ALA A 323 -12.90 -19.91 -48.27
CA ALA A 323 -12.05 -20.14 -49.43
C ALA A 323 -11.06 -21.27 -49.10
N THR A 324 -11.39 -22.47 -49.56
CA THR A 324 -10.52 -23.65 -49.56
C THR A 324 -9.22 -23.36 -50.31
N ALA A 325 -8.09 -23.47 -49.62
CA ALA A 325 -6.82 -23.82 -50.24
C ALA A 325 -6.09 -24.78 -49.31
N ALA A 326 -6.15 -26.06 -49.65
CA ALA A 326 -5.34 -27.09 -49.02
C ALA A 326 -3.86 -26.83 -49.32
N VAL A 327 -3.03 -26.77 -48.28
CA VAL A 327 -1.56 -26.85 -48.43
C VAL A 327 -1.06 -27.79 -47.33
N PRO A 328 -0.28 -28.83 -47.66
CA PRO A 328 0.06 -29.90 -46.73
C PRO A 328 1.11 -29.46 -45.70
N MET A 329 0.99 -30.04 -44.50
CA MET A 329 1.94 -29.90 -43.41
C MET A 329 3.26 -30.61 -43.77
N VAL A 330 4.32 -29.83 -44.01
CA VAL A 330 5.68 -30.34 -44.16
C VAL A 330 6.47 -30.06 -42.89
N LEU A 331 6.76 -31.11 -42.13
CA LEU A 331 7.78 -31.13 -41.08
C LEU A 331 9.16 -30.87 -41.71
N ARG A 332 9.86 -29.82 -41.25
CA ARG A 332 11.30 -29.65 -41.53
C ARG A 332 12.09 -29.75 -40.23
N GLY A 333 13.09 -30.64 -40.25
CA GLY A 333 14.03 -30.94 -39.17
C GLY A 333 15.11 -29.87 -38.97
N PRO A 334 16.17 -30.19 -38.19
CA PRO A 334 17.08 -29.20 -37.63
C PRO A 334 18.10 -28.71 -38.66
N ILE A 335 18.44 -27.41 -38.59
CA ILE A 335 19.48 -26.80 -39.43
C ILE A 335 20.69 -26.51 -38.53
N ALA A 336 21.81 -27.11 -38.91
CA ALA A 336 23.16 -26.79 -38.45
C ALA A 336 23.81 -25.77 -39.41
N GLY A 337 24.76 -24.99 -38.89
CA GLY A 337 25.91 -24.52 -39.68
C GLY A 337 26.00 -23.03 -40.01
N GLU A 338 27.06 -22.43 -39.44
CA GLU A 338 28.00 -21.47 -40.05
C GLU A 338 27.71 -19.95 -40.02
N GLN A 339 28.52 -19.28 -39.19
CA GLN A 339 28.88 -17.85 -39.25
C GLN A 339 30.12 -17.64 -40.15
N PRO A 340 30.29 -16.46 -40.75
CA PRO A 340 31.60 -15.94 -41.15
C PRO A 340 32.13 -14.84 -40.20
N GLY A 341 33.42 -14.95 -39.83
CA GLY A 341 34.20 -13.94 -39.06
C GLY A 341 34.59 -12.71 -39.90
N ILE A 342 35.19 -11.63 -39.37
CA ILE A 342 36.57 -11.33 -38.86
C ILE A 342 36.62 -9.76 -38.75
N PRO A 343 37.51 -9.01 -38.01
CA PRO A 343 38.81 -9.36 -37.41
C PRO A 343 39.12 -8.87 -35.97
N GLU A 344 40.13 -9.53 -35.40
CA GLU A 344 41.02 -9.06 -34.33
C GLU A 344 42.03 -8.00 -34.82
N GLY A 345 42.47 -7.14 -33.90
CA GLY A 345 43.66 -6.30 -34.03
C GLY A 345 44.30 -6.11 -32.65
N ASP A 346 45.53 -6.60 -32.52
CA ASP A 346 46.36 -6.66 -31.31
C ASP A 346 47.20 -5.39 -31.06
N ASP A 347 47.28 -5.03 -29.77
CA ASP A 347 48.46 -4.74 -28.95
C ASP A 347 49.26 -3.39 -28.95
N ALA A 348 49.65 -3.04 -27.71
CA ALA A 348 50.79 -2.26 -27.19
C ALA A 348 50.71 -0.73 -26.95
N GLY A 349 50.89 -0.34 -25.67
CA GLY A 349 51.35 1.01 -25.27
C GLY A 349 51.21 1.38 -23.79
N GLU A 350 52.16 0.96 -22.94
CA GLU A 350 52.33 1.39 -21.54
C GLU A 350 52.69 2.89 -21.41
N HIS A 351 52.16 3.57 -20.38
CA HIS A 351 52.82 4.74 -19.78
C HIS A 351 52.82 4.65 -18.25
N ALA A 352 53.94 4.19 -17.70
CA ALA A 352 54.30 4.37 -16.29
C ALA A 352 54.65 5.85 -16.03
N MET A 353 53.86 6.51 -15.19
CA MET A 353 54.13 7.86 -14.70
C MET A 353 55.43 7.87 -13.87
N ASN A 354 56.36 8.79 -14.13
CA ASN A 354 57.63 8.80 -13.41
C ASN A 354 57.43 9.25 -11.94
N GLU A 355 58.28 8.74 -11.03
CA GLU A 355 58.18 8.97 -9.57
C GLU A 355 58.16 10.46 -9.17
N ARG A 356 58.76 11.32 -10.01
CA ARG A 356 58.87 12.76 -9.78
C ARG A 356 57.54 13.48 -10.06
N GLU A 357 56.83 13.09 -11.11
CA GLU A 357 55.48 13.59 -11.42
C GLU A 357 54.46 13.15 -10.37
N ARG A 358 54.62 11.93 -9.83
CA ARG A 358 53.78 11.41 -8.75
C ARG A 358 53.97 12.19 -7.44
N GLN A 359 55.21 12.57 -7.10
CA GLN A 359 55.48 13.41 -5.92
C GLN A 359 54.90 14.83 -6.05
N ILE A 360 54.99 15.44 -7.23
CA ILE A 360 54.41 16.77 -7.50
C ILE A 360 52.88 16.73 -7.39
N ALA A 361 52.24 15.67 -7.93
CA ALA A 361 50.80 15.48 -7.80
C ALA A 361 50.37 15.26 -6.34
N LEU A 362 51.15 14.52 -5.55
CA LEU A 362 50.89 14.30 -4.11
C LEU A 362 51.03 15.59 -3.30
N GLU A 363 52.00 16.45 -3.60
CA GLU A 363 52.14 17.75 -2.94
C GLU A 363 50.99 18.70 -3.29
N GLN A 364 50.51 18.70 -4.54
CA GLN A 364 49.34 19.49 -4.94
C GLN A 364 48.05 19.01 -4.25
N VAL A 365 47.85 17.70 -4.14
CA VAL A 365 46.72 17.12 -3.42
C VAL A 365 46.80 17.46 -1.93
N ARG A 366 47.99 17.41 -1.33
CA ARG A 366 48.20 17.77 0.08
C ARG A 366 47.94 19.26 0.34
N GLY A 367 48.37 20.14 -0.57
CA GLY A 367 48.05 21.56 -0.52
C GLY A 367 46.56 21.84 -0.64
N GLY A 368 45.85 21.14 -1.53
CA GLY A 368 44.40 21.22 -1.65
C GLY A 368 43.64 20.72 -0.41
N LEU A 369 44.14 19.66 0.22
CA LEU A 369 43.57 19.09 1.44
C LEU A 369 43.76 20.00 2.67
N GLU A 370 44.90 20.66 2.81
CA GLU A 370 45.10 21.65 3.88
C GLU A 370 44.25 22.91 3.66
N ALA A 371 44.12 23.39 2.42
CA ALA A 371 43.20 24.49 2.11
C ALA A 371 41.74 24.12 2.41
N LEU A 372 41.35 22.86 2.18
CA LEU A 372 40.02 22.36 2.51
C LEU A 372 39.81 22.24 4.03
N LYS A 373 40.82 21.80 4.78
CA LYS A 373 40.79 21.74 6.25
C LYS A 373 40.59 23.15 6.83
N GLU A 374 41.33 24.13 6.30
CA GLU A 374 41.24 25.53 6.73
C GLU A 374 39.89 26.15 6.39
N ALA A 375 39.35 25.89 5.19
CA ALA A 375 38.04 26.36 4.76
C ALA A 375 36.86 25.77 5.56
N LEU A 376 37.02 24.55 6.08
CA LEU A 376 35.98 23.84 6.83
C LEU A 376 36.12 23.97 8.36
N GLY A 377 37.17 24.62 8.86
CA GLY A 377 37.37 24.89 10.29
C GLY A 377 37.46 23.63 11.16
N ILE A 378 37.88 22.50 10.59
CA ILE A 378 37.94 21.20 11.28
C ILE A 378 39.32 20.96 11.90
N SER A 379 39.33 20.37 13.11
CA SER A 379 40.59 20.07 13.82
C SER A 379 41.38 18.93 13.17
N ASP A 380 42.70 18.89 13.40
CA ASP A 380 43.59 17.85 12.86
C ASP A 380 43.09 16.42 13.18
N LYS A 381 42.55 16.20 14.38
CA LYS A 381 41.98 14.89 14.78
C LYS A 381 40.72 14.51 13.99
N GLN A 382 39.87 15.47 13.66
CA GLN A 382 38.66 15.22 12.85
C GLN A 382 39.03 14.95 11.39
N PHE A 383 40.03 15.65 10.87
CA PHE A 383 40.54 15.42 9.52
C PHE A 383 41.21 14.05 9.39
N GLU A 384 42.00 13.65 10.38
CA GLU A 384 42.65 12.34 10.41
C GLU A 384 41.63 11.18 10.49
N ALA A 385 40.51 11.37 11.20
CA ALA A 385 39.39 10.43 11.23
C ALA A 385 38.70 10.30 9.85
N LEU A 386 38.50 11.42 9.15
CA LEU A 386 37.94 11.43 7.79
C LEU A 386 38.87 10.74 6.78
N THR A 387 40.17 10.92 6.94
CA THR A 387 41.21 10.32 6.07
C THR A 387 41.29 8.80 6.30
N LYS A 388 41.13 8.33 7.55
CA LYS A 388 41.01 6.90 7.88
C LYS A 388 39.73 6.28 7.32
N PHE A 389 38.63 7.03 7.30
CA PHE A 389 37.37 6.60 6.67
C PHE A 389 37.50 6.42 5.14
N THR A 390 38.26 7.29 4.48
CA THR A 390 38.54 7.17 3.03
C THR A 390 39.58 6.10 2.71
N ALA A 391 40.59 5.88 3.56
CA ALA A 391 41.54 4.76 3.41
C ALA A 391 40.87 3.39 3.59
N ALA A 392 39.86 3.29 4.47
CA ALA A 392 39.01 2.11 4.57
C ALA A 392 38.21 1.89 3.28
N CYS A 393 37.77 2.96 2.60
CA CYS A 393 37.13 2.87 1.28
C CYS A 393 38.08 2.41 0.17
N ALA A 394 39.34 2.84 0.15
CA ALA A 394 40.33 2.41 -0.85
C ALA A 394 40.77 0.94 -0.67
N THR A 395 40.61 0.39 0.53
CA THR A 395 40.83 -1.06 0.77
C THR A 395 39.70 -1.91 0.18
N LEU A 396 38.52 -1.33 -0.11
CA LEU A 396 37.37 -1.99 -0.74
C LEU A 396 37.54 -2.24 -2.25
N GLU A 397 38.58 -1.66 -2.88
CA GLU A 397 38.79 -1.74 -4.35
C GLU A 397 39.92 -2.70 -4.76
N LYS A 398 40.60 -3.37 -3.82
CA LYS A 398 41.63 -4.37 -4.18
C LYS A 398 41.03 -5.76 -4.35
N GLU A 399 41.04 -6.26 -5.59
CA GLU A 399 40.81 -7.68 -5.88
C GLU A 399 41.97 -8.56 -5.34
N PRO A 400 41.67 -9.77 -4.84
CA PRO A 400 42.71 -10.76 -4.55
C PRO A 400 43.24 -11.41 -5.84
N PRO A 401 44.49 -11.91 -5.84
CA PRO A 401 45.13 -12.42 -7.05
C PRO A 401 44.47 -13.71 -7.56
N ALA A 402 44.32 -13.79 -8.88
CA ALA A 402 43.75 -14.94 -9.58
C ALA A 402 44.67 -16.17 -9.53
N GLY A 403 44.10 -17.33 -9.16
CA GLY A 403 44.63 -18.63 -9.57
C GLY A 403 44.47 -19.75 -8.55
N VAL A 404 43.49 -20.64 -8.76
CA VAL A 404 43.69 -22.10 -8.86
C VAL A 404 42.61 -22.65 -9.80
N ALA A 405 43.04 -23.44 -10.79
CA ALA A 405 42.25 -23.96 -11.91
C ALA A 405 41.14 -24.95 -11.48
N ALA A 406 39.99 -24.86 -12.15
CA ALA A 406 38.85 -25.77 -12.01
C ALA A 406 39.11 -27.11 -12.72
N VAL A 407 38.80 -28.22 -12.04
CA VAL A 407 38.76 -29.57 -12.62
C VAL A 407 37.30 -29.89 -13.01
N THR A 408 37.07 -30.18 -14.28
CA THR A 408 35.79 -30.60 -14.87
C THR A 408 35.42 -32.04 -14.51
N ALA A 409 34.16 -32.29 -14.15
CA ALA A 409 33.59 -33.65 -14.08
C ALA A 409 32.20 -33.71 -14.75
N ALA A 410 32.01 -34.75 -15.56
CA ALA A 410 30.93 -34.96 -16.52
C ALA A 410 29.63 -35.53 -15.90
N ALA A 411 28.50 -35.28 -16.57
CA ALA A 411 27.16 -35.75 -16.21
C ALA A 411 26.89 -37.22 -16.63
N PRO A 412 26.10 -38.00 -15.86
CA PRO A 412 25.62 -39.33 -16.29
C PRO A 412 24.20 -39.30 -16.90
N PRO A 413 23.82 -40.32 -17.71
CA PRO A 413 22.61 -40.32 -18.55
C PRO A 413 21.35 -40.89 -17.87
N PRO A 414 20.14 -40.73 -18.48
CA PRO A 414 18.86 -41.01 -17.82
C PRO A 414 18.39 -42.46 -17.96
N VAL A 415 17.69 -42.98 -16.95
CA VAL A 415 17.11 -44.34 -16.93
C VAL A 415 15.59 -44.29 -17.08
N LYS A 416 15.06 -45.11 -18.00
CA LYS A 416 13.64 -45.41 -18.24
C LYS A 416 13.11 -46.43 -17.24
N VAL A 417 11.85 -46.30 -16.83
CA VAL A 417 11.14 -47.31 -16.03
C VAL A 417 9.97 -47.89 -16.83
N GLU A 418 9.97 -49.20 -17.04
CA GLU A 418 8.85 -50.00 -17.53
C GLU A 418 8.08 -50.62 -16.36
N ALA A 419 6.76 -50.71 -16.51
CA ALA A 419 5.85 -51.31 -15.53
C ALA A 419 5.77 -52.84 -15.67
N LYS A 420 5.73 -53.56 -14.54
CA LYS A 420 5.26 -54.95 -14.47
C LYS A 420 4.30 -55.14 -13.30
N VAL A 421 3.18 -55.78 -13.61
CA VAL A 421 2.09 -56.18 -12.71
C VAL A 421 2.42 -57.52 -12.05
N VAL A 422 2.13 -57.66 -10.75
CA VAL A 422 1.98 -58.96 -10.07
C VAL A 422 0.81 -58.87 -9.08
N GLU A 423 -0.17 -59.77 -9.22
CA GLU A 423 -1.28 -59.99 -8.29
C GLU A 423 -0.85 -60.77 -7.03
N LYS A 424 -1.48 -60.47 -5.87
CA LYS A 424 -1.81 -61.49 -4.85
C LYS A 424 -2.87 -61.01 -3.84
N ALA A 425 -3.55 -62.00 -3.26
CA ALA A 425 -4.87 -62.01 -2.61
C ALA A 425 -4.99 -61.29 -1.24
N VAL A 426 -6.24 -60.96 -0.89
CA VAL A 426 -6.68 -60.21 0.30
C VAL A 426 -7.34 -61.15 1.33
N GLU A 427 -6.97 -61.02 2.61
CA GLU A 427 -7.66 -61.59 3.78
C GLU A 427 -8.66 -60.59 4.43
N PRO A 428 -9.71 -61.03 5.17
CA PRO A 428 -10.92 -60.25 5.43
C PRO A 428 -10.90 -59.33 6.66
N LYS A 429 -9.75 -59.05 7.29
CA LYS A 429 -9.70 -58.26 8.56
C LYS A 429 -9.65 -56.73 8.38
N ALA A 430 -9.42 -56.21 7.19
CA ALA A 430 -9.27 -54.76 6.95
C ALA A 430 -10.61 -54.00 6.86
N ALA A 431 -11.68 -54.67 6.41
CA ALA A 431 -12.98 -54.02 6.19
C ALA A 431 -13.73 -53.70 7.50
N GLU A 432 -13.58 -54.52 8.54
CA GLU A 432 -14.27 -54.31 9.82
C GLU A 432 -13.67 -53.15 10.64
N VAL A 433 -12.36 -52.93 10.53
CA VAL A 433 -11.65 -51.84 11.19
C VAL A 433 -11.96 -50.49 10.53
N ALA A 434 -12.08 -50.47 9.20
CA ALA A 434 -12.48 -49.28 8.46
C ALA A 434 -13.93 -48.84 8.77
N ALA A 435 -14.86 -49.80 8.90
CA ALA A 435 -16.25 -49.52 9.24
C ALA A 435 -16.40 -48.96 10.67
N LYS A 436 -15.66 -49.48 11.65
CA LYS A 436 -15.66 -48.99 13.03
C LYS A 436 -15.06 -47.58 13.16
N LYS A 437 -14.04 -47.25 12.36
CA LYS A 437 -13.43 -45.90 12.32
C LYS A 437 -14.37 -44.87 11.70
N ALA A 438 -15.03 -45.21 10.60
CA ALA A 438 -16.00 -44.33 9.94
C ALA A 438 -17.23 -44.03 10.83
N ALA A 439 -17.71 -45.02 11.60
CA ALA A 439 -18.80 -44.83 12.55
C ALA A 439 -18.41 -43.92 13.73
N ALA A 440 -17.17 -44.01 14.23
CA ALA A 440 -16.65 -43.16 15.29
C ALA A 440 -16.46 -41.70 14.83
N GLU A 441 -15.98 -41.46 13.62
CA GLU A 441 -15.88 -40.12 13.03
C GLU A 441 -17.26 -39.50 12.77
N ALA A 442 -18.23 -40.28 12.32
CA ALA A 442 -19.60 -39.79 12.12
C ALA A 442 -20.27 -39.39 13.45
N ALA A 443 -20.06 -40.16 14.52
CA ALA A 443 -20.59 -39.86 15.85
C ALA A 443 -19.93 -38.60 16.46
N SER A 444 -18.60 -38.47 16.30
CA SER A 444 -17.83 -37.28 16.72
C SER A 444 -18.32 -36.01 16.02
N LYS A 445 -18.58 -36.10 14.72
CA LYS A 445 -19.05 -34.96 13.91
C LYS A 445 -20.47 -34.54 14.30
N ALA A 446 -21.36 -35.49 14.55
CA ALA A 446 -22.73 -35.21 15.01
C ALA A 446 -22.76 -34.56 16.41
N GLU A 447 -21.86 -34.95 17.31
CA GLU A 447 -21.73 -34.33 18.64
C GLU A 447 -21.18 -32.89 18.56
N ALA A 448 -20.22 -32.64 17.66
CA ALA A 448 -19.68 -31.31 17.41
C ALA A 448 -20.72 -30.35 16.82
N GLU A 449 -21.53 -30.81 15.86
CA GLU A 449 -22.62 -30.02 15.27
C GLU A 449 -23.72 -29.69 16.30
N LYS A 450 -24.01 -30.63 17.21
CA LYS A 450 -24.98 -30.42 18.30
C LYS A 450 -24.49 -29.38 19.32
N LYS A 451 -23.19 -29.43 19.69
CA LYS A 451 -22.58 -28.42 20.58
C LYS A 451 -22.52 -27.03 19.94
N ALA A 452 -22.21 -26.95 18.64
CA ALA A 452 -22.21 -25.69 17.90
C ALA A 452 -23.61 -25.07 17.82
N ALA A 453 -24.65 -25.89 17.64
CA ALA A 453 -26.04 -25.43 17.64
C ALA A 453 -26.50 -24.91 19.02
N GLU A 454 -26.11 -25.58 20.11
CA GLU A 454 -26.39 -25.11 21.48
C GLU A 454 -25.68 -23.79 21.80
N GLU A 455 -24.42 -23.63 21.37
CA GLU A 455 -23.65 -22.40 21.59
C GLU A 455 -24.23 -21.21 20.78
N ALA A 456 -24.65 -21.46 19.54
CA ALA A 456 -25.32 -20.45 18.72
C ALA A 456 -26.68 -20.02 19.31
N ALA A 457 -27.44 -20.94 19.90
CA ALA A 457 -28.68 -20.64 20.61
C ALA A 457 -28.41 -19.79 21.87
N ARG A 458 -27.34 -20.11 22.61
CA ARG A 458 -26.92 -19.38 23.82
C ARG A 458 -26.46 -17.96 23.51
N GLN A 459 -25.73 -17.76 22.40
CA GLN A 459 -25.32 -16.44 21.91
C GLN A 459 -26.50 -15.60 21.44
N LYS A 460 -27.48 -16.19 20.73
CA LYS A 460 -28.72 -15.49 20.36
C LYS A 460 -29.50 -15.02 21.59
N ALA A 461 -29.66 -15.88 22.60
CA ALA A 461 -30.33 -15.53 23.84
C ALA A 461 -29.61 -14.39 24.60
N ALA A 462 -28.27 -14.44 24.68
CA ALA A 462 -27.47 -13.39 25.31
C ALA A 462 -27.60 -12.03 24.59
N THR A 463 -27.65 -12.06 23.25
CA THR A 463 -27.80 -10.86 22.41
C THR A 463 -29.19 -10.24 22.59
N GLU A 464 -30.23 -11.06 22.70
CA GLU A 464 -31.59 -10.60 22.91
C GLU A 464 -31.77 -9.97 24.31
N VAL A 465 -31.17 -10.57 25.34
CA VAL A 465 -31.15 -10.00 26.70
C VAL A 465 -30.39 -8.67 26.75
N ALA A 466 -29.24 -8.57 26.06
CA ALA A 466 -28.49 -7.32 25.96
C ALA A 466 -29.28 -6.22 25.23
N SER A 467 -30.02 -6.56 24.17
CA SER A 467 -30.87 -5.61 23.44
C SER A 467 -32.02 -5.08 24.30
N LYS A 468 -32.69 -5.96 25.07
CA LYS A 468 -33.77 -5.58 26.00
C LYS A 468 -33.26 -4.73 27.16
N LYS A 469 -32.04 -4.98 27.64
CA LYS A 469 -31.39 -4.15 28.68
C LYS A 469 -31.02 -2.76 28.17
N ALA A 470 -30.51 -2.66 26.94
CA ALA A 470 -30.19 -1.38 26.30
C ALA A 470 -31.46 -0.55 25.98
N GLU A 471 -32.58 -1.20 25.66
CA GLU A 471 -33.86 -0.54 25.42
C GLU A 471 -34.51 -0.05 26.73
N ALA A 472 -34.34 -0.81 27.83
CA ALA A 472 -34.76 -0.40 29.17
C ALA A 472 -33.94 0.79 29.71
N GLU A 473 -32.61 0.80 29.48
CA GLU A 473 -31.74 1.93 29.86
C GLU A 473 -32.08 3.20 29.08
N LYS A 474 -32.42 3.10 27.78
CA LYS A 474 -32.89 4.24 26.97
C LYS A 474 -34.24 4.78 27.41
N LYS A 475 -35.17 3.92 27.86
CA LYS A 475 -36.44 4.36 28.45
C LYS A 475 -36.24 5.02 29.82
N ALA A 476 -35.30 4.54 30.63
CA ALA A 476 -34.99 5.14 31.94
C ALA A 476 -34.33 6.53 31.80
N THR A 477 -33.45 6.73 30.81
CA THR A 477 -32.84 8.05 30.54
C THR A 477 -33.81 9.06 29.93
N ALA A 478 -34.78 8.61 29.12
CA ALA A 478 -35.82 9.48 28.57
C ALA A 478 -36.81 10.00 29.63
N VAL A 479 -37.07 9.23 30.70
CA VAL A 479 -37.95 9.63 31.81
C VAL A 479 -37.23 10.50 32.84
N ALA A 480 -35.91 10.33 33.02
CA ALA A 480 -35.10 11.18 33.89
C ALA A 480 -34.92 12.61 33.33
N ALA A 481 -34.92 12.78 32.00
CA ALA A 481 -34.78 14.08 31.35
C ALA A 481 -36.06 14.95 31.40
N SER A 482 -37.22 14.41 31.82
CA SER A 482 -38.49 15.14 31.86
C SER A 482 -38.90 15.67 33.24
N LYS A 483 -38.05 15.54 34.28
CA LYS A 483 -38.35 16.06 35.63
C LYS A 483 -37.10 16.64 36.31
N ALA A 484 -36.71 17.85 35.92
CA ALA A 484 -36.02 18.80 36.81
C ALA A 484 -35.99 20.18 36.14
N VAL A 485 -36.94 21.04 36.48
CA VAL A 485 -36.83 22.50 36.29
C VAL A 485 -36.90 23.11 37.69
N PRO A 486 -35.90 23.91 38.09
CA PRO A 486 -36.15 24.99 39.02
C PRO A 486 -35.81 26.35 38.38
N ALA A 487 -36.67 27.33 38.70
CA ALA A 487 -36.55 28.73 38.29
C ALA A 487 -35.30 29.42 38.87
N PRO A 488 -34.75 30.44 38.19
CA PRO A 488 -33.48 31.06 38.57
C PRO A 488 -33.63 32.14 39.65
N LYS A 489 -32.68 32.19 40.59
CA LYS A 489 -32.41 33.31 41.50
C LYS A 489 -31.24 34.15 40.97
N GLU A 490 -31.36 35.45 41.15
CA GLU A 490 -30.47 36.54 40.72
C GLU A 490 -29.06 36.50 41.34
N ALA A 491 -28.09 36.98 40.56
CA ALA A 491 -26.76 37.43 40.99
C ALA A 491 -26.33 38.67 40.14
N PRO A 492 -25.42 39.52 40.63
CA PRO A 492 -25.40 40.99 40.46
C PRO A 492 -24.77 41.51 39.14
N PRO A 493 -24.91 42.82 38.80
CA PRO A 493 -24.83 43.31 37.43
C PRO A 493 -23.40 43.49 36.89
N ALA A 494 -23.20 43.04 35.66
CA ALA A 494 -22.02 43.29 34.84
C ALA A 494 -22.17 44.59 34.03
N LYS A 495 -21.05 45.31 33.87
CA LYS A 495 -20.90 46.62 33.21
C LYS A 495 -21.30 46.60 31.71
N PRO A 496 -21.66 47.77 31.14
CA PRO A 496 -22.22 47.85 29.79
C PRO A 496 -21.19 47.58 28.68
N PRO A 497 -21.59 46.96 27.56
CA PRO A 497 -20.73 46.80 26.39
C PRO A 497 -20.52 48.14 25.67
N ALA A 498 -19.26 48.44 25.37
CA ALA A 498 -18.85 49.57 24.56
C ALA A 498 -19.28 49.39 23.09
N GLN A 499 -19.58 50.52 22.45
CA GLN A 499 -20.03 50.64 21.07
C GLN A 499 -19.03 50.05 20.05
N PRO A 500 -19.49 49.51 18.92
CA PRO A 500 -18.61 49.06 17.85
C PRO A 500 -17.91 50.27 17.20
N ALA A 501 -16.58 50.33 17.34
CA ALA A 501 -15.76 51.26 16.60
C ALA A 501 -15.75 50.94 15.10
N VAL A 502 -15.93 51.98 14.30
CA VAL A 502 -15.88 51.99 12.84
C VAL A 502 -14.50 51.51 12.35
N LYS A 503 -14.45 50.45 11.56
CA LYS A 503 -13.24 50.06 10.81
C LYS A 503 -13.00 51.05 9.66
N PRO A 504 -11.78 51.58 9.47
CA PRO A 504 -11.47 52.44 8.34
C PRO A 504 -11.44 51.66 7.03
N SER A 505 -11.85 52.32 5.95
CA SER A 505 -11.81 51.80 4.57
C SER A 505 -10.38 51.44 4.14
N PRO A 506 -10.18 50.41 3.30
CA PRO A 506 -8.87 50.08 2.77
C PRO A 506 -8.39 51.18 1.82
N ARG A 507 -7.27 51.82 2.17
CA ARG A 507 -6.48 52.60 1.21
C ARG A 507 -5.85 51.65 0.20
N SER A 508 -5.91 52.03 -1.08
CA SER A 508 -5.12 51.42 -2.14
C SER A 508 -3.62 51.58 -1.82
N SER A 509 -2.92 50.49 -1.49
CA SER A 509 -1.46 50.48 -1.52
C SER A 509 -1.02 50.06 -2.92
N ALA A 510 -0.31 50.96 -3.59
CA ALA A 510 0.50 50.61 -4.75
C ALA A 510 1.46 49.47 -4.40
N ALA A 511 1.76 48.63 -5.38
CA ALA A 511 2.69 47.51 -5.24
C ALA A 511 4.08 48.01 -4.81
N GLU A 512 4.42 47.82 -3.53
CA GLU A 512 5.81 47.80 -3.08
C GLU A 512 6.33 46.36 -3.17
N THR A 513 7.45 46.21 -3.87
CA THR A 513 8.27 44.99 -3.91
C THR A 513 8.53 44.51 -2.47
N PRO A 514 8.36 43.21 -2.13
CA PRO A 514 8.57 42.76 -0.77
C PRO A 514 10.01 43.06 -0.36
N ALA A 515 10.18 43.85 0.71
CA ALA A 515 11.47 44.11 1.31
C ALA A 515 12.17 42.77 1.59
N ALA A 516 13.43 42.65 1.17
CA ALA A 516 14.24 41.49 1.47
C ALA A 516 14.20 41.22 2.98
N LEU A 517 13.86 39.99 3.36
CA LEU A 517 13.88 39.56 4.77
C LEU A 517 15.26 39.91 5.34
N ALA A 518 15.29 40.61 6.46
CA ALA A 518 16.53 40.91 7.15
C ALA A 518 17.29 39.60 7.39
N VAL A 519 18.57 39.58 7.02
CA VAL A 519 19.43 38.42 7.26
C VAL A 519 19.54 38.25 8.77
N GLU A 520 18.98 37.16 9.28
CA GLU A 520 19.07 36.78 10.69
C GLU A 520 20.52 36.38 11.01
N THR A 521 21.23 37.25 11.72
CA THR A 521 22.65 37.07 12.06
C THR A 521 22.87 36.32 13.37
N THR A 522 21.82 36.09 14.17
CA THR A 522 21.95 35.36 15.44
C THR A 522 22.00 33.85 15.19
N PRO A 523 23.02 33.13 15.72
CA PRO A 523 23.15 31.68 15.58
C PRO A 523 21.89 30.94 16.02
N LEU A 524 21.53 29.88 15.30
CA LEU A 524 20.32 29.09 15.60
C LEU A 524 20.30 28.59 17.05
N ALA A 525 21.45 28.21 17.61
CA ALA A 525 21.57 27.76 18.99
C ALA A 525 21.13 28.82 20.01
N GLU A 526 21.49 30.09 19.79
CA GLU A 526 21.15 31.19 20.69
C GLU A 526 19.68 31.59 20.56
N ARG A 527 19.11 31.49 19.35
CA ARG A 527 17.68 31.68 19.12
C ARG A 527 16.85 30.54 19.71
N ALA A 528 17.33 29.31 19.57
CA ALA A 528 16.68 28.12 20.13
C ALA A 528 16.67 28.15 21.67
N ALA A 529 17.68 28.74 22.33
CA ALA A 529 17.71 28.90 23.79
C ALA A 529 16.58 29.79 24.35
N ARG A 530 15.94 30.62 23.51
CA ARG A 530 14.80 31.46 23.89
C ARG A 530 13.45 30.77 23.68
N VAL A 531 13.45 29.61 23.02
CA VAL A 531 12.25 28.81 22.76
C VAL A 531 11.94 28.03 24.04
N PRO A 532 10.78 28.26 24.69
CA PRO A 532 10.43 27.54 25.92
C PRO A 532 10.39 26.03 25.69
N ASP A 533 10.95 25.24 26.61
CA ASP A 533 10.97 23.77 26.52
C ASP A 533 9.61 23.15 26.21
N ASN A 534 8.54 23.65 26.81
CA ASN A 534 7.18 23.17 26.59
C ASN A 534 6.60 23.46 25.19
N SER A 535 7.31 24.22 24.35
CA SER A 535 6.89 24.50 22.97
C SER A 535 7.46 23.52 21.95
N TYR A 536 8.48 22.73 22.31
CA TYR A 536 9.08 21.72 21.43
C TYR A 536 9.28 20.35 22.09
N LYS A 537 9.25 20.25 23.42
CA LYS A 537 9.27 18.98 24.14
C LYS A 537 7.87 18.41 24.29
N GLN A 538 7.67 17.18 23.85
CA GLN A 538 6.43 16.45 24.07
C GLN A 538 6.39 15.81 25.46
N VAL A 539 5.27 15.95 26.18
CA VAL A 539 5.02 15.20 27.42
C VAL A 539 4.45 13.82 27.07
N TYR A 540 5.14 12.77 27.51
CA TYR A 540 4.72 11.38 27.34
C TYR A 540 4.07 10.85 28.62
N SER A 541 2.91 10.21 28.48
CA SER A 541 2.12 9.67 29.60
C SER A 541 2.29 8.16 29.78
N GLY A 542 2.84 7.49 28.75
CA GLY A 542 3.12 6.08 28.72
C GLY A 542 4.59 5.77 28.51
N ALA A 543 4.95 4.51 28.69
CA ALA A 543 6.29 3.96 28.48
C ALA A 543 6.17 2.58 27.84
N ILE A 544 7.18 2.21 27.08
CA ILE A 544 7.24 0.91 26.41
C ILE A 544 7.83 -0.07 27.40
N ARG A 545 7.20 -1.24 27.55
CA ARG A 545 7.67 -2.29 28.45
C ARG A 545 9.04 -2.79 28.05
N GLU A 546 9.74 -3.35 29.03
CA GLU A 546 10.99 -4.06 28.79
C GLU A 546 10.69 -5.54 28.60
N THR A 547 11.29 -6.15 27.59
CA THR A 547 11.23 -7.59 27.36
C THR A 547 12.64 -8.15 27.34
N VAL A 548 12.87 -9.19 28.14
CA VAL A 548 14.16 -9.88 28.23
C VAL A 548 14.17 -11.08 27.29
N LEU A 549 15.16 -11.13 26.41
CA LEU A 549 15.44 -12.23 25.50
C LEU A 549 16.63 -13.05 26.02
N GLY A 550 16.58 -14.37 25.85
CA GLY A 550 17.66 -15.28 26.27
C GLY A 550 17.60 -15.68 27.74
N SER A 551 18.63 -16.39 28.20
CA SER A 551 18.72 -16.96 29.55
C SER A 551 20.10 -16.77 30.19
N LYS A 552 20.15 -16.84 31.54
CA LYS A 552 21.32 -16.74 32.44
C LYS A 552 22.70 -16.63 31.76
N GLY A 553 23.29 -15.43 31.82
CA GLY A 553 24.62 -15.10 31.28
C GLY A 553 24.61 -14.49 29.88
N HIS A 554 23.55 -14.74 29.11
CA HIS A 554 23.42 -14.31 27.71
C HIS A 554 22.02 -13.73 27.46
N THR A 555 21.71 -12.62 28.14
CA THR A 555 20.41 -11.94 28.05
C THR A 555 20.52 -10.60 27.35
N LEU A 556 19.51 -10.25 26.55
CA LEU A 556 19.32 -8.92 25.97
C LEU A 556 17.98 -8.34 26.40
N THR A 557 17.97 -7.09 26.84
CA THR A 557 16.73 -6.37 27.15
C THR A 557 16.40 -5.42 26.01
N VAL A 558 15.14 -5.41 25.58
CA VAL A 558 14.63 -4.50 24.54
C VAL A 558 13.40 -3.74 25.05
N GLY A 559 13.13 -2.56 24.48
CA GLY A 559 12.06 -1.68 24.94
C GLY A 559 12.50 -0.70 26.02
N GLY A 560 11.59 -0.31 26.92
CA GLY A 560 11.86 0.67 27.98
C GLY A 560 11.77 2.14 27.56
N ALA A 561 11.53 2.42 26.27
CA ALA A 561 11.47 3.78 25.75
C ALA A 561 10.31 4.59 26.36
N LYS A 562 10.61 5.82 26.78
CA LYS A 562 9.65 6.81 27.33
C LYS A 562 9.48 8.02 26.41
N THR A 563 9.97 7.93 25.19
CA THR A 563 9.97 8.98 24.17
C THR A 563 9.85 8.36 22.78
N LEU A 564 9.59 9.18 21.77
CA LEU A 564 9.67 8.77 20.37
C LEU A 564 11.09 8.26 20.01
N PRO A 565 11.22 7.40 18.98
CA PRO A 565 12.49 6.76 18.66
C PRO A 565 13.63 7.77 18.49
N PHE A 566 14.69 7.62 19.31
CA PHE A 566 15.88 8.48 19.32
C PHE A 566 15.67 9.96 19.69
N TYR A 567 14.50 10.34 20.23
CA TYR A 567 14.24 11.70 20.71
C TYR A 567 14.81 11.88 22.13
N LEU A 568 16.12 11.64 22.28
CA LEU A 568 16.85 11.60 23.55
C LEU A 568 16.92 12.96 24.26
N PHE A 569 16.64 14.05 23.54
CA PHE A 569 16.58 15.40 24.10
C PHE A 569 15.31 15.65 24.95
N GLU A 570 14.29 14.82 24.81
CA GLU A 570 12.98 14.99 25.48
C GLU A 570 12.46 13.73 26.19
N GLY A 571 13.24 12.65 26.24
CA GLY A 571 12.97 11.53 27.13
C GLY A 571 14.01 10.42 27.03
N GLU A 572 13.77 9.35 27.80
CA GLU A 572 14.73 8.26 27.97
C GLU A 572 14.45 7.09 27.03
N MET A 573 15.52 6.51 26.49
CA MET A 573 15.50 5.25 25.76
C MET A 573 16.62 4.36 26.32
N PRO A 574 16.39 3.64 27.43
CA PRO A 574 17.45 2.98 28.19
C PRO A 574 18.09 1.81 27.44
N ASN A 575 17.34 1.14 26.57
CA ASN A 575 17.83 0.01 25.78
C ASN A 575 17.91 0.41 24.29
N ARG A 576 19.06 0.16 23.68
CA ARG A 576 19.24 0.34 22.23
C ARG A 576 18.44 -0.72 21.45
N PRO A 577 17.96 -0.40 20.23
CA PRO A 577 17.49 -1.44 19.32
C PRO A 577 18.60 -2.44 19.01
N ILE A 578 18.23 -3.71 18.82
CA ILE A 578 19.17 -4.80 18.53
C ILE A 578 18.93 -5.36 17.13
N VAL A 579 19.98 -5.95 16.56
CA VAL A 579 19.94 -6.63 15.27
C VAL A 579 20.22 -8.11 15.49
N ALA A 580 19.30 -8.97 15.04
CA ALA A 580 19.49 -10.40 14.95
C ALA A 580 19.73 -10.81 13.49
N MET A 581 20.57 -11.81 13.25
CA MET A 581 20.71 -12.39 11.90
C MET A 581 19.80 -13.59 11.70
N ASP A 582 19.14 -13.64 10.56
CA ASP A 582 18.28 -14.74 10.11
C ASP A 582 19.11 -15.91 9.59
N VAL A 583 18.94 -17.06 10.21
CA VAL A 583 19.52 -18.36 9.86
C VAL A 583 18.37 -19.28 9.49
N LEU A 584 18.48 -19.98 8.37
CA LEU A 584 17.44 -20.92 7.93
C LEU A 584 17.78 -22.34 8.38
N ASP A 585 16.77 -23.13 8.68
CA ASP A 585 16.91 -24.58 8.99
C ASP A 585 17.16 -25.46 7.75
N VAL A 586 17.18 -24.84 6.57
CA VAL A 586 17.51 -25.44 5.28
C VAL A 586 18.22 -24.41 4.41
N ALA A 587 19.13 -24.87 3.55
CA ALA A 587 19.80 -24.00 2.60
C ALA A 587 18.78 -23.30 1.69
N PRO A 588 18.92 -21.99 1.45
CA PRO A 588 18.03 -21.24 0.58
C PRO A 588 18.34 -21.49 -0.90
N ASP A 589 17.35 -21.92 -1.67
CA ASP A 589 17.51 -22.16 -3.11
C ASP A 589 17.44 -20.86 -3.95
N GLU A 590 16.75 -19.84 -3.44
CA GLU A 590 16.43 -18.62 -4.21
C GLU A 590 17.27 -17.39 -3.84
N TRP A 591 18.25 -17.53 -2.95
CA TRP A 591 19.06 -16.37 -2.56
C TRP A 591 20.01 -15.97 -3.68
N PRO A 592 20.16 -14.67 -3.97
CA PRO A 592 21.16 -14.22 -4.92
C PRO A 592 22.57 -14.55 -4.39
N ALA A 593 23.49 -14.84 -5.32
CA ALA A 593 24.88 -15.17 -4.98
C ALA A 593 25.55 -14.10 -4.13
N SER A 594 25.22 -12.83 -4.33
CA SER A 594 25.72 -11.70 -3.54
C SER A 594 25.36 -11.76 -2.06
N LEU A 595 24.23 -12.38 -1.70
CA LEU A 595 23.89 -12.68 -0.32
C LEU A 595 24.49 -14.01 0.13
N ALA A 596 24.31 -15.08 -0.66
CA ALA A 596 24.66 -16.44 -0.28
C ALA A 596 26.17 -16.64 -0.03
N ARG A 597 27.04 -15.95 -0.77
CA ARG A 597 28.51 -16.05 -0.64
C ARG A 597 29.05 -15.73 0.76
N HIS A 598 28.35 -14.89 1.52
CA HIS A 598 28.77 -14.55 2.88
C HIS A 598 28.60 -15.72 3.87
N PHE A 599 27.88 -16.76 3.47
CA PHE A 599 27.59 -17.95 4.26
C PHE A 599 28.08 -19.23 3.57
N GLU A 600 28.97 -19.10 2.58
CA GLU A 600 29.55 -20.24 1.89
C GLU A 600 30.21 -21.21 2.88
N GLY A 601 30.02 -22.50 2.66
CA GLY A 601 30.48 -23.57 3.55
C GLY A 601 29.59 -23.86 4.76
N VAL A 602 28.64 -22.98 5.12
CA VAL A 602 27.76 -23.20 6.29
C VAL A 602 26.25 -23.22 5.98
N LEU A 603 25.80 -22.85 4.77
CA LEU A 603 24.37 -22.79 4.41
C LEU A 603 23.57 -24.09 4.66
N ASN A 604 24.22 -25.25 4.64
CA ASN A 604 23.59 -26.56 4.89
C ASN A 604 23.67 -27.02 6.36
N ASP A 605 24.37 -26.27 7.22
CA ASP A 605 24.55 -26.56 8.63
C ASP A 605 24.09 -25.34 9.46
N PRO A 606 22.83 -25.33 9.92
CA PRO A 606 22.28 -24.21 10.69
C PRO A 606 23.06 -23.90 11.97
N VAL A 607 23.74 -24.88 12.57
CA VAL A 607 24.54 -24.69 13.78
C VAL A 607 25.82 -23.95 13.44
N ALA A 608 26.55 -24.43 12.42
CA ALA A 608 27.74 -23.75 11.92
C ALA A 608 27.41 -22.35 11.39
N TRP A 609 26.26 -22.19 10.74
CA TRP A 609 25.79 -20.90 10.24
C TRP A 609 25.50 -19.93 11.39
N ALA A 610 24.73 -20.35 12.40
CA ALA A 610 24.46 -19.52 13.57
C ALA A 610 25.76 -19.12 14.30
N ARG A 611 26.71 -20.06 14.46
CA ARG A 611 28.04 -19.77 15.01
C ARG A 611 28.80 -18.76 14.17
N LYS A 612 28.83 -18.92 12.85
CA LYS A 612 29.44 -17.96 11.92
C LYS A 612 28.85 -16.56 12.09
N CYS A 613 27.52 -16.45 12.22
CA CYS A 613 26.87 -15.17 12.47
C CYS A 613 27.32 -14.53 13.79
N VAL A 614 27.49 -15.32 14.84
CA VAL A 614 28.00 -14.83 16.14
C VAL A 614 29.47 -14.44 16.05
N THR A 615 30.34 -15.29 15.49
CA THR A 615 31.80 -15.09 15.52
C THR A 615 32.29 -14.08 14.49
N ASP A 616 31.83 -14.20 13.24
CA ASP A 616 32.40 -13.48 12.12
C ASP A 616 31.69 -12.13 11.92
N PHE A 617 30.40 -12.07 12.26
CA PHE A 617 29.57 -10.87 12.12
C PHE A 617 29.25 -10.20 13.47
N ASN A 618 29.74 -10.75 14.60
CA ASN A 618 29.57 -10.20 15.94
C ASN A 618 28.08 -9.99 16.30
N MET A 619 27.25 -11.01 16.06
CA MET A 619 25.83 -10.97 16.37
C MET A 619 25.55 -11.26 17.83
N GLU A 620 24.68 -10.43 18.42
CA GLU A 620 24.25 -10.54 19.82
C GLU A 620 22.94 -11.33 19.96
N ALA A 621 22.27 -11.65 18.84
CA ALA A 621 21.09 -12.51 18.78
C ALA A 621 20.99 -13.18 17.42
N ILE A 622 20.34 -14.34 17.37
CA ILE A 622 20.07 -15.10 16.13
C ILE A 622 18.57 -15.33 16.01
N CYS A 623 18.05 -15.22 14.79
CA CYS A 623 16.72 -15.71 14.45
C CYS A 623 16.87 -17.00 13.64
N LEU A 624 16.32 -18.11 14.11
CA LEU A 624 16.24 -19.36 13.37
C LEU A 624 14.86 -19.47 12.74
N SER A 625 14.79 -19.36 11.41
CA SER A 625 13.58 -19.54 10.62
C SER A 625 13.42 -21.00 10.19
N LEU A 626 12.33 -21.63 10.63
CA LEU A 626 11.99 -23.03 10.40
C LEU A 626 11.24 -23.19 9.06
N VAL A 627 11.88 -22.78 7.96
CA VAL A 627 11.25 -22.77 6.62
C VAL A 627 10.98 -24.18 6.11
N SER A 628 11.78 -25.16 6.51
CA SER A 628 11.63 -26.54 6.02
C SER A 628 10.33 -27.23 6.43
N THR A 629 9.62 -26.72 7.44
CA THR A 629 8.33 -27.28 7.89
C THR A 629 7.12 -26.79 7.12
N ASP A 630 7.28 -25.85 6.17
CA ASP A 630 6.18 -25.33 5.36
C ASP A 630 5.47 -26.48 4.61
N PRO A 631 4.16 -26.71 4.83
CA PRO A 631 3.40 -27.72 4.11
C PRO A 631 3.42 -27.57 2.59
N ASN A 632 3.66 -26.36 2.07
CA ASN A 632 3.76 -26.08 0.64
C ASN A 632 5.20 -26.14 0.12
N GLY A 633 6.18 -26.28 1.02
CA GLY A 633 7.60 -26.45 0.71
C GLY A 633 8.03 -27.89 0.91
N LEU A 634 9.10 -28.08 1.70
CA LEU A 634 9.64 -29.40 2.00
C LEU A 634 8.75 -30.24 2.92
N ASN A 635 7.84 -29.59 3.66
CA ASN A 635 6.94 -30.22 4.64
C ASN A 635 7.67 -31.22 5.55
N ARG A 636 8.87 -30.84 6.00
CA ARG A 636 9.71 -31.67 6.84
C ARG A 636 8.97 -31.95 8.17
N PRO A 637 9.05 -33.19 8.71
CA PRO A 637 8.39 -33.50 9.97
C PRO A 637 8.83 -32.56 11.09
N SER A 638 7.86 -32.11 11.90
CA SER A 638 8.08 -31.18 13.02
C SER A 638 9.13 -31.70 14.00
N SER A 639 9.18 -33.01 14.23
CA SER A 639 10.18 -33.67 15.07
C SER A 639 11.59 -33.66 14.52
N GLU A 640 11.78 -33.64 13.20
CA GLU A 640 13.09 -33.52 12.58
C GLU A 640 13.58 -32.06 12.65
N ALA A 641 12.73 -31.10 12.28
CA ALA A 641 13.03 -29.69 12.38
C ALA A 641 13.31 -29.26 13.84
N ALA A 642 12.55 -29.80 14.79
CA ALA A 642 12.71 -29.49 16.19
C ALA A 642 14.07 -29.96 16.76
N LYS A 643 14.56 -31.14 16.36
CA LYS A 643 15.91 -31.61 16.74
C LYS A 643 17.00 -30.68 16.24
N LYS A 644 16.95 -30.28 14.97
CA LYS A 644 17.90 -29.31 14.39
C LYS A 644 17.84 -27.96 15.09
N ALA A 645 16.64 -27.48 15.41
CA ALA A 645 16.48 -26.24 16.14
C ALA A 645 17.08 -26.30 17.56
N VAL A 646 16.92 -27.43 18.26
CA VAL A 646 17.56 -27.66 19.57
C VAL A 646 19.08 -27.66 19.45
N GLU A 647 19.64 -28.24 18.40
CA GLU A 647 21.09 -28.19 18.14
C GLU A 647 21.58 -26.76 17.96
N VAL A 648 20.84 -25.91 17.23
CA VAL A 648 21.16 -24.47 17.08
C VAL A 648 21.07 -23.75 18.43
N VAL A 649 19.97 -23.92 19.17
CA VAL A 649 19.78 -23.33 20.51
C VAL A 649 20.88 -23.77 21.49
N ASN A 650 21.44 -24.97 21.30
CA ASN A 650 22.56 -25.48 22.07
C ASN A 650 23.94 -25.10 21.53
N GLY A 651 24.02 -24.68 20.28
CA GLY A 651 25.25 -24.40 19.58
C GLY A 651 25.75 -22.96 19.72
N VAL A 652 24.93 -22.04 20.22
CA VAL A 652 25.27 -20.61 20.39
C VAL A 652 24.97 -20.09 21.79
N ASP A 653 25.78 -19.13 22.23
CA ASP A 653 25.69 -18.47 23.54
C ASP A 653 25.07 -17.06 23.42
N VAL A 654 24.09 -16.89 22.54
CA VAL A 654 23.34 -15.65 22.36
C VAL A 654 21.83 -15.94 22.37
N PRO A 655 20.96 -14.97 22.73
CA PRO A 655 19.52 -15.13 22.58
C PRO A 655 19.11 -15.66 21.20
N VAL A 656 18.24 -16.67 21.19
CA VAL A 656 17.68 -17.25 19.97
C VAL A 656 16.19 -16.93 19.86
N ILE A 657 15.80 -16.40 18.71
CA ILE A 657 14.41 -16.21 18.27
C ILE A 657 14.06 -17.39 17.37
N LEU A 658 13.06 -18.18 17.74
CA LEU A 658 12.52 -19.24 16.89
C LEU A 658 11.37 -18.69 16.08
N TRP A 659 11.49 -18.76 14.76
CA TRP A 659 10.50 -18.25 13.82
C TRP A 659 9.91 -19.39 12.98
N GLY A 660 8.60 -19.60 13.07
CA GLY A 660 7.89 -20.64 12.32
C GLY A 660 7.87 -20.41 10.79
N CYS A 661 7.34 -21.39 10.07
CA CYS A 661 7.17 -21.31 8.61
C CYS A 661 6.08 -20.30 8.20
N GLY A 662 5.12 -20.03 9.10
CA GLY A 662 3.95 -19.16 8.88
C GLY A 662 2.63 -19.93 8.73
N ASN A 663 2.65 -21.27 8.83
CA ASN A 663 1.43 -22.08 8.91
C ASN A 663 1.11 -22.36 10.39
N ALA A 664 -0.06 -21.89 10.86
CA ALA A 664 -0.40 -21.90 12.28
C ALA A 664 -0.35 -23.29 12.94
N ASP A 665 -0.83 -24.33 12.26
CA ASP A 665 -0.85 -25.69 12.79
C ASP A 665 0.56 -26.27 12.87
N LYS A 666 1.35 -26.12 11.80
CA LYS A 666 2.74 -26.58 11.76
C LYS A 666 3.65 -25.83 12.71
N ASP A 667 3.47 -24.52 12.83
CA ASP A 667 4.21 -23.70 13.79
C ASP A 667 3.87 -24.12 15.22
N THR A 668 2.59 -24.41 15.50
CA THR A 668 2.16 -24.90 16.82
C THR A 668 2.80 -26.24 17.16
N GLU A 669 2.77 -27.19 16.24
CA GLU A 669 3.37 -28.52 16.42
C GLU A 669 4.88 -28.39 16.66
N THR A 670 5.59 -27.72 15.75
CA THR A 670 7.07 -27.64 15.76
C THR A 670 7.59 -26.86 16.96
N LEU A 671 7.05 -25.68 17.24
CA LEU A 671 7.55 -24.84 18.34
C LEU A 671 7.30 -25.49 19.70
N ARG A 672 6.15 -26.17 19.89
CA ARG A 672 5.90 -26.93 21.13
C ARG A 672 6.90 -28.05 21.33
N GLU A 673 7.21 -28.78 20.25
CA GLU A 673 8.20 -29.86 20.31
C GLU A 673 9.59 -29.33 20.68
N ILE A 674 10.00 -28.19 20.10
CA ILE A 674 11.26 -27.54 20.48
C ILE A 674 11.26 -27.15 21.95
N THR A 675 10.21 -26.49 22.45
CA THR A 675 10.13 -26.07 23.87
C THR A 675 10.21 -27.24 24.85
N ALA A 676 9.71 -28.42 24.47
CA ALA A 676 9.81 -29.62 25.29
C ALA A 676 11.25 -30.20 25.35
N MET A 677 12.11 -29.86 24.41
CA MET A 677 13.46 -30.42 24.27
C MET A 677 14.59 -29.47 24.71
N ILE A 678 14.37 -28.16 24.74
CA ILE A 678 15.41 -27.16 25.08
C ILE A 678 15.66 -27.01 26.60
N GLY A 679 14.88 -27.70 27.44
CA GLY A 679 15.02 -27.65 28.91
C GLY A 679 14.79 -26.25 29.48
N ASP A 680 15.70 -25.76 30.32
CA ASP A 680 15.56 -24.47 31.00
C ASP A 680 15.95 -23.25 30.16
N LYS A 681 16.53 -23.46 28.97
CA LYS A 681 16.93 -22.36 28.08
C LYS A 681 15.73 -21.53 27.64
N LYS A 682 15.91 -20.22 27.54
CA LYS A 682 14.84 -19.31 27.09
C LYS A 682 15.11 -18.85 25.66
N VAL A 683 14.10 -19.08 24.82
CA VAL A 683 14.04 -18.63 23.43
C VAL A 683 12.84 -17.70 23.26
N CYS A 684 12.85 -16.86 22.22
CA CYS A 684 11.67 -16.07 21.85
C CYS A 684 10.86 -16.81 20.79
N LEU A 685 9.56 -17.01 21.04
CA LEU A 685 8.70 -17.84 20.18
C LEU A 685 7.83 -16.99 19.26
N GLY A 686 7.86 -17.26 17.96
CA GLY A 686 6.99 -16.59 17.00
C GLY A 686 6.86 -17.32 15.65
N PRO A 687 5.95 -16.86 14.79
CA PRO A 687 4.91 -15.87 15.06
C PRO A 687 3.66 -16.49 15.70
N LEU A 688 3.08 -15.79 16.68
CA LEU A 688 1.73 -16.07 17.21
C LEU A 688 0.72 -15.21 16.46
N SER A 689 -0.40 -15.80 16.07
CA SER A 689 -1.53 -15.16 15.39
C SER A 689 -2.84 -15.54 16.07
N ASP A 690 -3.96 -14.98 15.62
CA ASP A 690 -5.30 -15.33 16.12
C ASP A 690 -5.60 -16.84 16.02
N ALA A 691 -4.98 -17.56 15.09
CA ALA A 691 -5.19 -19.00 14.90
C ALA A 691 -4.47 -19.89 15.94
N ASN A 692 -3.31 -19.46 16.48
CA ASN A 692 -2.46 -20.31 17.33
C ASN A 692 -2.08 -19.69 18.69
N TYR A 693 -2.51 -18.46 18.99
CA TYR A 693 -2.12 -17.76 20.21
C TYR A 693 -2.47 -18.53 21.50
N ARG A 694 -3.57 -19.30 21.51
CA ARG A 694 -3.96 -20.07 22.70
C ARG A 694 -2.94 -21.16 23.03
N SER A 695 -2.56 -21.94 22.03
CA SER A 695 -1.67 -23.09 22.21
C SER A 695 -0.23 -22.64 22.47
N LEU A 696 0.28 -21.70 21.66
CA LEU A 696 1.63 -21.20 21.81
C LEU A 696 1.77 -20.24 22.98
N GLY A 697 0.77 -19.39 23.26
CA GLY A 697 0.76 -18.51 24.42
C GLY A 697 0.75 -19.28 25.74
N ALA A 698 -0.04 -20.37 25.84
CA ALA A 698 -0.02 -21.25 27.00
C ALA A 698 1.33 -21.97 27.17
N THR A 699 1.92 -22.41 26.05
CA THR A 699 3.26 -23.05 26.06
C THR A 699 4.32 -22.06 26.52
N ALA A 700 4.34 -20.86 25.95
CA ALA A 700 5.28 -19.81 26.31
C ALA A 700 5.12 -19.40 27.78
N MET A 701 3.89 -19.27 28.28
CA MET A 701 3.61 -18.99 29.69
C MET A 701 4.10 -20.11 30.62
N ALA A 702 3.85 -21.37 30.28
CA ALA A 702 4.24 -22.51 31.10
C ALA A 702 5.77 -22.61 31.28
N PHE A 703 6.52 -22.27 30.23
CA PHE A 703 7.98 -22.32 30.24
C PHE A 703 8.65 -20.94 30.40
N GLY A 704 7.88 -19.85 30.58
CA GLY A 704 8.41 -18.49 30.75
C GLY A 704 9.21 -17.98 29.54
N HIS A 705 8.76 -18.27 28.32
CA HIS A 705 9.38 -17.77 27.09
C HIS A 705 8.79 -16.42 26.66
N PRO A 706 9.61 -15.45 26.20
CA PRO A 706 9.09 -14.32 25.45
C PRO A 706 8.47 -14.76 24.13
N MET A 707 7.54 -13.98 23.59
CA MET A 707 6.77 -14.33 22.40
C MET A 707 6.50 -13.17 21.47
N ILE A 708 6.25 -13.48 20.21
CA ILE A 708 6.03 -12.52 19.13
C ILE A 708 4.58 -12.63 18.66
N ALA A 709 3.78 -11.62 19.00
CA ALA A 709 2.41 -11.46 18.54
C ALA A 709 2.40 -10.79 17.15
N ALA A 710 2.20 -11.60 16.11
CA ALA A 710 2.15 -11.14 14.73
C ALA A 710 0.73 -10.74 14.34
N SER A 711 0.59 -9.52 13.80
CA SER A 711 -0.68 -9.00 13.29
C SER A 711 -0.47 -8.31 11.94
N PRO A 712 -1.38 -8.47 10.97
CA PRO A 712 -1.23 -7.80 9.67
C PRO A 712 -1.44 -6.29 9.81
N ILE A 713 -0.40 -5.48 9.58
CA ILE A 713 -0.35 -4.00 9.43
C ILE A 713 -1.65 -3.26 9.85
N ASP A 714 -2.07 -3.42 11.11
CA ASP A 714 -3.30 -2.83 11.66
C ASP A 714 -3.20 -2.70 13.18
N VAL A 715 -3.35 -1.45 13.66
CA VAL A 715 -3.24 -1.09 15.08
C VAL A 715 -4.26 -1.85 15.95
N ASN A 716 -5.48 -2.04 15.45
CA ASN A 716 -6.54 -2.69 16.21
C ASN A 716 -6.31 -4.20 16.31
N LEU A 717 -5.79 -4.83 15.25
CA LEU A 717 -5.47 -6.25 15.28
C LEU A 717 -4.30 -6.53 16.23
N ALA A 718 -3.26 -5.69 16.20
CA ALA A 718 -2.17 -5.76 17.17
C ALA A 718 -2.70 -5.66 18.62
N LYS A 719 -3.54 -4.65 18.87
CA LYS A 719 -4.19 -4.46 20.19
C LYS A 719 -5.06 -5.65 20.59
N GLN A 720 -5.87 -6.15 19.67
CA GLN A 720 -6.77 -7.27 19.92
C GLN A 720 -5.99 -8.54 20.27
N LEU A 721 -4.93 -8.86 19.55
CA LEU A 721 -4.10 -10.03 19.84
C LEU A 721 -3.44 -9.93 21.23
N ASN A 722 -2.95 -8.74 21.60
CA ASN A 722 -2.39 -8.51 22.95
C ASN A 722 -3.45 -8.66 24.04
N ILE A 723 -4.69 -8.20 23.81
CA ILE A 723 -5.83 -8.43 24.72
C ILE A 723 -6.11 -9.94 24.86
N LEU A 724 -6.08 -10.69 23.75
CA LEU A 724 -6.32 -12.13 23.76
C LEU A 724 -5.25 -12.91 24.53
N LEU A 725 -3.98 -12.51 24.40
CA LEU A 725 -2.86 -13.08 25.17
C LEU A 725 -2.98 -12.75 26.66
N GLU A 726 -3.28 -11.50 27.02
CA GLU A 726 -3.48 -11.12 28.41
C GLU A 726 -4.66 -11.86 29.06
N ASN A 727 -5.77 -12.03 28.33
CA ASN A 727 -6.91 -12.82 28.78
C ASN A 727 -6.57 -14.30 29.00
N LEU A 728 -5.52 -14.82 28.36
CA LEU A 728 -4.99 -16.16 28.58
C LEU A 728 -4.10 -16.24 29.84
N GLY A 729 -3.73 -15.08 30.42
CA GLY A 729 -2.84 -14.95 31.57
C GLY A 729 -1.39 -14.60 31.21
N VAL A 730 -1.09 -14.32 29.94
CA VAL A 730 0.26 -13.93 29.51
C VAL A 730 0.58 -12.52 30.00
N SER A 731 1.76 -12.34 30.61
CA SER A 731 2.27 -11.00 30.93
C SER A 731 2.74 -10.29 29.66
N LEU A 732 2.25 -9.06 29.43
CA LEU A 732 2.68 -8.23 28.31
C LEU A 732 4.17 -7.83 28.39
N ASP A 733 4.84 -7.98 29.53
CA ASP A 733 6.29 -7.78 29.64
C ASP A 733 7.09 -8.84 28.86
N THR A 734 6.43 -9.94 28.48
CA THR A 734 7.03 -11.03 27.69
C THR A 734 6.63 -11.00 26.21
N VAL A 735 5.90 -9.97 25.77
CA VAL A 735 5.33 -9.90 24.41
C VAL A 735 6.07 -8.84 23.59
N LEU A 736 6.45 -9.21 22.36
CA LEU A 736 6.81 -8.29 21.30
C LEU A 736 5.72 -8.34 20.22
N VAL A 737 5.47 -7.23 19.53
CA VAL A 737 4.55 -7.18 18.39
C VAL A 737 5.33 -7.19 17.07
N ASP A 738 4.97 -8.11 16.19
CA ASP A 738 5.35 -8.08 14.78
C ASP A 738 4.19 -7.49 13.96
N PRO A 739 4.31 -6.28 13.41
CA PRO A 739 3.27 -5.67 12.59
C PRO A 739 3.22 -6.24 11.15
N SER A 740 3.98 -7.30 10.84
CA SER A 740 4.07 -7.92 9.51
C SER A 740 4.50 -6.91 8.44
N ILE A 741 5.71 -6.37 8.61
CA ILE A 741 6.20 -5.24 7.82
C ILE A 741 6.32 -5.53 6.32
N GLY A 742 6.31 -4.49 5.50
CA GLY A 742 6.69 -4.51 4.08
C GLY A 742 8.11 -3.98 3.87
N ALA A 743 8.81 -4.50 2.85
CA ALA A 743 10.12 -4.00 2.44
C ALA A 743 10.02 -2.66 1.68
N LEU A 744 11.15 -1.96 1.54
CA LEU A 744 11.23 -0.73 0.73
C LEU A 744 10.64 -0.96 -0.68
N GLY A 745 9.68 -0.12 -1.09
CA GLY A 745 9.00 -0.26 -2.38
C GLY A 745 7.87 -1.31 -2.41
N TYR A 746 7.66 -2.04 -1.32
CA TYR A 746 6.68 -3.11 -1.17
C TYR A 746 5.81 -2.89 0.08
N GLY A 747 5.24 -1.69 0.21
CA GLY A 747 4.30 -1.34 1.27
C GLY A 747 4.92 -0.90 2.60
N ILE A 748 6.20 -0.51 2.59
CA ILE A 748 6.92 -0.01 3.78
C ILE A 748 6.22 1.18 4.44
N GLU A 749 5.57 2.04 3.67
CA GLU A 749 4.85 3.23 4.15
C GLU A 749 3.64 2.88 5.03
N TYR A 750 2.98 1.75 4.73
CA TYR A 750 1.90 1.23 5.57
C TYR A 750 2.45 0.73 6.90
N SER A 751 3.53 -0.04 6.86
CA SER A 751 4.21 -0.55 8.06
C SER A 751 4.71 0.58 8.93
N TYR A 752 5.41 1.56 8.33
CA TYR A 752 5.92 2.75 9.01
C TYR A 752 4.78 3.51 9.73
N SER A 753 3.71 3.82 9.01
CA SER A 753 2.58 4.58 9.56
C SER A 753 1.85 3.81 10.68
N VAL A 754 1.71 2.48 10.55
CA VAL A 754 1.07 1.66 11.59
C VAL A 754 1.96 1.56 12.83
N MET A 755 3.26 1.36 12.67
CA MET A 755 4.21 1.34 13.77
C MET A 755 4.25 2.67 14.52
N GLU A 756 4.29 3.81 13.81
CA GLU A 756 4.19 5.13 14.45
C GLU A 756 2.88 5.31 15.21
N ARG A 757 1.75 4.84 14.67
CA ARG A 757 0.46 4.91 15.36
C ARG A 757 0.42 4.04 16.61
N ILE A 758 1.00 2.84 16.56
CA ILE A 758 1.17 1.98 17.74
C ILE A 758 2.01 2.70 18.78
N ARG A 759 3.14 3.28 18.36
CA ARG A 759 4.07 4.02 19.23
C ARG A 759 3.43 5.24 19.89
N LEU A 760 2.70 6.05 19.12
CA LEU A 760 1.99 7.22 19.63
C LEU A 760 0.88 6.81 20.61
N ALA A 761 0.10 5.78 20.30
CA ALA A 761 -0.93 5.27 21.22
C ALA A 761 -0.30 4.80 22.55
N ALA A 762 0.83 4.09 22.47
CA ALA A 762 1.56 3.61 23.64
C ALA A 762 2.09 4.76 24.52
N LEU A 763 2.72 5.78 23.91
CA LEU A 763 3.44 6.82 24.63
C LEU A 763 2.60 8.05 25.02
N THR A 764 1.65 8.47 24.18
CA THR A 764 0.88 9.71 24.42
C THR A 764 -0.52 9.45 24.96
N GLN A 765 -1.13 8.32 24.58
CA GLN A 765 -2.49 7.95 24.99
C GLN A 765 -2.52 6.94 26.14
N LYS A 766 -1.34 6.45 26.57
CA LYS A 766 -1.17 5.42 27.60
C LYS A 766 -1.99 4.15 27.30
N ASP A 767 -2.02 3.74 26.03
CA ASP A 767 -2.66 2.49 25.65
C ASP A 767 -1.80 1.30 26.08
N GLU A 768 -2.06 0.79 27.29
CA GLU A 768 -1.26 -0.26 27.93
C GLU A 768 -1.11 -1.53 27.09
N LYS A 769 -2.08 -1.82 26.21
CA LYS A 769 -2.07 -3.00 25.35
C LYS A 769 -1.13 -2.85 24.16
N LEU A 770 -0.70 -1.63 23.86
CA LEU A 770 0.25 -1.31 22.80
C LEU A 770 1.63 -0.88 23.35
N GLN A 771 1.80 -0.83 24.68
CA GLN A 771 3.06 -0.52 25.36
C GLN A 771 4.07 -1.68 25.35
N VAL A 772 4.19 -2.39 24.23
CA VAL A 772 5.09 -3.54 24.06
C VAL A 772 6.13 -3.23 22.98
N PRO A 773 7.34 -3.81 23.03
CA PRO A 773 8.35 -3.64 21.98
C PRO A 773 7.87 -4.14 20.61
N LEU A 774 8.41 -3.58 19.56
CA LEU A 774 8.19 -3.98 18.17
C LEU A 774 9.38 -4.78 17.64
N ILE A 775 9.09 -5.87 16.94
CA ILE A 775 10.06 -6.69 16.22
C ILE A 775 9.73 -6.68 14.72
N CYS A 776 10.74 -6.58 13.87
CA CYS A 776 10.58 -6.46 12.43
C CYS A 776 11.42 -7.51 11.70
N ASN A 777 10.75 -8.48 11.07
CA ASN A 777 11.43 -9.49 10.25
C ASN A 777 11.69 -9.01 8.82
N LEU A 778 12.72 -8.17 8.67
CA LEU A 778 12.98 -7.45 7.43
C LEU A 778 13.79 -8.23 6.41
N GLY A 779 14.70 -9.12 6.85
CA GLY A 779 15.54 -9.91 5.96
C GLY A 779 14.70 -10.83 5.04
N ARG A 780 13.63 -11.42 5.59
CA ARG A 780 12.69 -12.23 4.81
C ARG A 780 11.98 -11.41 3.74
N GLU A 781 11.55 -10.19 4.03
CA GLU A 781 10.77 -9.38 3.11
C GLU A 781 11.62 -8.68 2.06
N VAL A 782 12.80 -8.17 2.45
CA VAL A 782 13.71 -7.48 1.53
C VAL A 782 14.28 -8.44 0.49
N TRP A 783 14.78 -9.61 0.90
CA TRP A 783 15.46 -10.53 -0.02
C TRP A 783 14.51 -11.40 -0.87
N LYS A 784 13.19 -11.20 -0.73
CA LYS A 784 12.17 -11.65 -1.70
C LYS A 784 11.94 -10.63 -2.80
N ALA A 785 12.27 -9.36 -2.58
CA ALA A 785 12.02 -8.29 -3.55
C ALA A 785 12.82 -8.50 -4.83
N LYS A 786 12.21 -8.13 -5.95
CA LYS A 786 12.77 -8.38 -7.28
C LYS A 786 14.11 -7.65 -7.47
N GLU A 787 14.21 -6.43 -6.97
CA GLU A 787 15.36 -5.54 -7.09
C GLU A 787 16.62 -6.11 -6.46
N THR A 788 16.49 -6.93 -5.41
CA THR A 788 17.62 -7.63 -4.78
C THR A 788 18.16 -8.77 -5.63
N ARG A 789 17.40 -9.26 -6.61
CA ARG A 789 17.75 -10.41 -7.47
C ARG A 789 18.10 -10.01 -8.90
N LEU A 790 17.67 -8.83 -9.35
CA LEU A 790 18.01 -8.30 -10.67
C LEU A 790 19.52 -8.10 -10.81
N PRO A 791 20.14 -8.48 -11.94
CA PRO A 791 21.58 -8.36 -12.15
C PRO A 791 22.06 -6.90 -12.07
N THR A 792 23.38 -6.71 -12.04
CA THR A 792 23.98 -5.38 -12.15
C THR A 792 23.67 -4.81 -13.54
N ASP A 793 23.16 -3.58 -13.57
CA ASP A 793 22.89 -2.85 -14.81
C ASP A 793 23.09 -1.34 -14.62
N ALA A 794 23.19 -0.63 -15.75
CA ALA A 794 23.49 0.80 -15.76
C ALA A 794 22.37 1.68 -15.16
N MET A 795 21.13 1.21 -15.14
CA MET A 795 19.98 2.00 -14.69
C MET A 795 19.80 1.93 -13.17
N ILE A 796 19.85 0.73 -12.59
CA ILE A 796 19.60 0.54 -11.15
C ILE A 796 20.87 0.20 -10.35
N GLY A 797 22.03 0.09 -11.03
CA GLY A 797 23.35 -0.02 -10.42
C GLY A 797 23.77 -1.45 -10.04
N ASP A 798 24.80 -1.54 -9.21
CA ASP A 798 25.33 -2.82 -8.70
C ASP A 798 24.31 -3.59 -7.85
N GLN A 799 24.17 -4.88 -8.14
CA GLN A 799 23.17 -5.76 -7.55
C GLN A 799 23.37 -5.97 -6.04
N GLU A 800 24.60 -6.18 -5.58
CA GLU A 800 24.87 -6.34 -4.14
C GLU A 800 24.65 -5.02 -3.41
N ARG A 801 25.24 -3.92 -3.91
CA ARG A 801 25.08 -2.60 -3.29
C ARG A 801 23.60 -2.21 -3.17
N ARG A 802 22.81 -2.49 -4.21
CA ARG A 802 21.36 -2.27 -4.19
C ARG A 802 20.68 -3.11 -3.09
N GLY A 803 20.95 -4.41 -3.03
CA GLY A 803 20.38 -5.29 -1.98
C GLY A 803 20.76 -4.85 -0.56
N VAL A 804 22.05 -4.52 -0.34
CA VAL A 804 22.57 -4.00 0.93
C VAL A 804 21.86 -2.73 1.36
N LEU A 805 21.75 -1.75 0.45
CA LEU A 805 21.10 -0.48 0.75
C LEU A 805 19.60 -0.65 0.96
N MET A 806 18.94 -1.50 0.18
CA MET A 806 17.52 -1.77 0.33
C MET A 806 17.20 -2.37 1.71
N GLU A 807 18.04 -3.29 2.20
CA GLU A 807 17.89 -3.85 3.54
C GLU A 807 18.19 -2.83 4.64
N ALA A 808 19.28 -2.07 4.51
CA ALA A 808 19.67 -1.05 5.48
C ALA A 808 18.69 0.13 5.56
N ILE A 809 18.11 0.56 4.43
CA ILE A 809 17.08 1.60 4.37
C ILE A 809 15.79 1.09 4.99
N THR A 810 15.37 -0.15 4.69
CA THR A 810 14.19 -0.75 5.32
C THR A 810 14.37 -0.79 6.85
N ALA A 811 15.54 -1.24 7.32
CA ALA A 811 15.89 -1.20 8.74
C ALA A 811 15.83 0.22 9.33
N THR A 812 16.38 1.22 8.63
CA THR A 812 16.34 2.62 9.06
C THR A 812 14.91 3.12 9.24
N CYS A 813 14.02 2.85 8.29
CA CYS A 813 12.61 3.21 8.41
C CYS A 813 11.94 2.53 9.60
N MET A 814 12.19 1.24 9.82
CA MET A 814 11.61 0.53 10.97
C MET A 814 12.15 1.06 12.30
N LEU A 815 13.44 1.42 12.39
CA LEU A 815 14.03 2.08 13.56
C LEU A 815 13.33 3.40 13.88
N MET A 816 13.17 4.26 12.87
CA MET A 816 12.51 5.56 13.04
C MET A 816 11.03 5.43 13.43
N ALA A 817 10.37 4.34 13.04
CA ALA A 817 9.01 4.03 13.45
C ALA A 817 8.90 3.30 14.81
N GLY A 818 10.04 2.99 15.44
CA GLY A 818 10.12 2.39 16.77
C GLY A 818 10.28 0.87 16.80
N GLY A 819 10.96 0.28 15.83
CA GLY A 819 11.38 -1.12 15.86
C GLY A 819 12.55 -1.33 16.83
N GLU A 820 12.36 -2.14 17.88
CA GLU A 820 13.40 -2.47 18.85
C GLU A 820 14.22 -3.71 18.50
N VAL A 821 13.65 -4.64 17.72
CA VAL A 821 14.36 -5.85 17.26
C VAL A 821 14.26 -5.95 15.74
N LEU A 822 15.39 -5.97 15.05
CA LEU A 822 15.44 -6.10 13.59
C LEU A 822 16.06 -7.43 13.22
N ILE A 823 15.36 -8.25 12.43
CA ILE A 823 15.88 -9.52 11.91
C ILE A 823 16.35 -9.31 10.47
N MET A 824 17.66 -9.38 10.24
CA MET A 824 18.32 -9.04 8.98
C MET A 824 19.13 -10.22 8.43
N ARG A 825 19.58 -10.14 7.18
CA ARG A 825 20.35 -11.21 6.50
C ARG A 825 21.73 -10.77 6.05
N HIS A 826 21.88 -9.61 5.42
CA HIS A 826 23.16 -9.28 4.78
C HIS A 826 24.17 -8.66 5.77
N PRO A 827 25.39 -9.22 5.94
CA PRO A 827 26.35 -8.71 6.93
C PRO A 827 26.70 -7.22 6.77
N ARG A 828 26.88 -6.76 5.52
CA ARG A 828 27.10 -5.33 5.23
C ARG A 828 25.92 -4.44 5.62
N ALA A 829 24.68 -4.88 5.39
CA ALA A 829 23.50 -4.12 5.79
C ALA A 829 23.39 -4.05 7.31
N VAL A 830 23.64 -5.17 8.00
CA VAL A 830 23.71 -5.27 9.46
C VAL A 830 24.76 -4.30 10.03
N ALA A 831 25.96 -4.24 9.45
CA ALA A 831 27.01 -3.32 9.89
C ALA A 831 26.58 -1.85 9.75
N LEU A 832 25.96 -1.48 8.62
CA LEU A 832 25.42 -0.13 8.40
C LEU A 832 24.33 0.22 9.43
N THR A 833 23.40 -0.70 9.67
CA THR A 833 22.32 -0.50 10.66
C THR A 833 22.87 -0.37 12.08
N LYS A 834 23.84 -1.21 12.49
CA LYS A 834 24.50 -1.09 13.80
C LYS A 834 25.26 0.24 13.96
N ALA A 835 25.92 0.70 12.91
CA ALA A 835 26.60 2.00 12.91
C ALA A 835 25.60 3.16 13.07
N LEU A 836 24.46 3.10 12.37
CA LEU A 836 23.37 4.07 12.51
C LEU A 836 22.79 4.08 13.93
N ILE A 837 22.45 2.91 14.48
CA ILE A 837 21.94 2.80 15.86
C ILE A 837 22.94 3.42 16.84
N SER A 838 24.23 3.12 16.69
CA SER A 838 25.27 3.68 17.57
C SER A 838 25.32 5.19 17.47
N GLY A 839 25.32 5.76 16.25
CA GLY A 839 25.35 7.21 16.05
C GLY A 839 24.09 7.95 16.51
N LEU A 840 22.92 7.30 16.47
CA LEU A 840 21.66 7.88 16.97
C LEU A 840 21.52 7.79 18.50
N MET A 841 22.19 6.84 19.14
CA MET A 841 22.17 6.68 20.60
C MET A 841 23.16 7.60 21.33
N GLY A 842 24.04 8.30 20.60
CA GLY A 842 25.08 9.17 21.15
C GLY A 842 26.42 8.46 21.20
#